data_AF-A0A815F4F7-F1
#
_entry.id   AF-A0A815F4F7-F1
#
_cell.length_a   1.000
_cell.length_b   1.000
_cell.length_c   1.000
_cell.angle_alpha   90.00
_cell.angle_beta   90.00
_cell.angle_gamma   90.00
#
_symmetry.space_group_name_H-M   'P 1'
#
loop_
_entity.id
_entity.type
_entity.pdbx_description
1 polymer ?
#
loop_
_entity_poly.entity_id
_entity_poly.type
_entity_poly.pdbx_seq_one_letter_code
_entity_poly.pdbx_strand_id
1 'polypeptide(L)'
;MLTDIIRKLEDDHGEAKNRFVKFLRHQYAGNDAQLKIIDEFERDYYLHSPVWWYTRDIFMYSMINQALRTQDIEILMKMGFFIRDLHLQIEQLYIQQFKNKETFIVYRGQRLSTDDFTKVRNNIGGLLSFNNFMSTSVQENVGSSIYADSARQDPNTIAIFFRMRIDSAVTSVPFASVNDTSYFGNAEDEILFSMHTIFRIDDVKFLADRLWEVQLSSTSDNDQQLKHLTQTIEKEIQGGIGWHRLGRLLIKLAKYEEAEEIYKELLDWTPVTNYGEISTYYIQLAYISGENSNLMNALEYYLKAQRILQQFLPPDDPRVTIVENNIGGVYQSMGDYSKALLSMQKVLRVREESLSSDDLQLASTYNNMGEIYRSMKDYSNASSFYEKALQIFQEKLPSIHPTLAICYNNIADVYHCMGKLSSALFFCEKVLEIQQRSLPSDHPDLAITYNNLGRIHQSKGDPLTAISFYQKTTEIRKKRLSENHLDMALTYNHIGLLYQSIGDYNNAISFQSKTLEIQEKNLISTHPNLADAYRNLAKSYQSMGDYIKALPLYQKVIDIGEQSPSENYLSLSFTYNNMGQMYHSSKDYTQALLCYQKALEVSVKYLSENHSLIAVTYFNQAKALEDLGQHQAAIKNYERAIDIGRHSFEPNDHRMLLFRTSLETIHQNLRDQ
;
A
#
# COMPACT_ATOMS: atom_id res chain seq x y z
N MET A 1 -4.75 18.27 13.33
CA MET A 1 -4.27 16.89 13.59
C MET A 1 -3.25 16.83 14.72
N LEU A 2 -1.98 17.19 14.49
CA LEU A 2 -0.95 17.12 15.53
C LEU A 2 -1.28 18.04 16.71
N THR A 3 -1.70 19.29 16.45
CA THR A 3 -2.21 20.20 17.49
C THR A 3 -3.34 19.57 18.31
N ASP A 4 -4.32 18.91 17.69
CA ASP A 4 -5.43 18.28 18.41
C ASP A 4 -5.00 17.12 19.31
N ILE A 5 -3.97 16.39 18.88
CA ILE A 5 -3.38 15.29 19.65
C ILE A 5 -2.63 15.87 20.85
N ILE A 6 -1.75 16.84 20.60
CA ILE A 6 -0.91 17.46 21.63
C ILE A 6 -1.75 18.16 22.70
N ARG A 7 -2.81 18.88 22.29
CA ARG A 7 -3.76 19.53 23.22
C ARG A 7 -4.43 18.56 24.18
N LYS A 8 -4.60 17.31 23.77
CA LYS A 8 -5.28 16.25 24.53
C LYS A 8 -4.30 15.24 25.12
N LEU A 9 -3.00 15.54 25.18
CA LEU A 9 -2.06 14.69 25.90
C LEU A 9 -2.41 14.70 27.39
N GLU A 10 -2.53 13.51 27.98
CA GLU A 10 -2.83 13.32 29.41
C GLU A 10 -1.59 12.91 30.22
N ASP A 11 -0.39 12.92 29.61
CA ASP A 11 0.87 12.50 30.22
C ASP A 11 1.17 13.23 31.54
N ASP A 12 1.78 12.50 32.49
CA ASP A 12 2.35 13.07 33.71
C ASP A 12 3.37 14.16 33.32
N HIS A 13 3.00 15.40 33.63
CA HIS A 13 3.76 16.59 33.25
C HIS A 13 5.15 16.63 33.89
N GLY A 14 5.32 16.09 35.09
CA GLY A 14 6.61 16.00 35.74
C GLY A 14 7.53 15.00 35.04
N GLU A 15 7.00 13.83 34.70
CA GLU A 15 7.76 12.77 34.03
C GLU A 15 8.12 13.15 32.59
N ALA A 16 7.20 13.76 31.83
CA ALA A 16 7.47 14.27 30.49
C ALA A 16 8.60 15.32 30.49
N LYS A 17 8.56 16.28 31.43
CA LYS A 17 9.63 17.28 31.61
C LYS A 17 10.97 16.62 31.90
N ASN A 18 11.01 15.66 32.82
CA ASN A 18 12.24 14.98 33.22
C ASN A 18 12.86 14.17 32.07
N ARG A 19 12.03 13.48 31.27
CA ARG A 19 12.46 12.79 30.06
C ARG A 19 13.09 13.75 29.05
N PHE A 20 12.46 14.90 28.83
CA PHE A 20 12.99 15.92 27.94
C PHE A 20 14.31 16.53 28.43
N VAL A 21 14.44 16.84 29.72
CA VAL A 21 15.70 17.31 30.31
C VAL A 21 16.83 16.30 30.11
N LYS A 22 16.55 15.01 30.32
CA LYS A 22 17.53 13.94 30.08
C LYS A 22 17.97 13.88 28.60
N PHE A 23 17.02 14.01 27.68
CA PHE A 23 17.30 14.09 26.25
C PHE A 23 18.19 15.29 25.91
N LEU A 24 17.88 16.48 26.43
CA LEU A 24 18.67 17.70 26.20
C LEU A 24 20.10 17.56 26.73
N ARG A 25 20.30 16.97 27.91
CA ARG A 25 21.63 16.72 28.47
C ARG A 25 22.47 15.80 27.58
N HIS A 26 21.84 14.85 26.90
CA HIS A 26 22.52 13.99 25.93
C HIS A 26 22.85 14.74 24.63
N GLN A 27 21.87 15.46 24.07
CA GLN A 27 22.00 16.24 22.83
C GLN A 27 23.10 17.31 22.91
N TYR A 28 23.20 17.98 24.06
CA TYR A 28 24.15 19.07 24.30
C TYR A 28 25.33 18.64 25.19
N ALA A 29 25.65 17.35 25.23
CA ALA A 29 26.81 16.85 25.95
C ALA A 29 28.09 17.58 25.48
N GLY A 30 28.82 18.20 26.41
CA GLY A 30 30.03 18.97 26.13
C GLY A 30 29.81 20.46 25.81
N ASN A 31 28.57 20.98 25.91
CA ASN A 31 28.29 22.42 25.81
C ASN A 31 27.86 22.98 27.19
N ASP A 32 28.83 23.43 27.99
CA ASP A 32 28.61 23.90 29.36
C ASP A 32 27.61 25.05 29.47
N ALA A 33 27.59 25.95 28.47
CA ALA A 33 26.65 27.06 28.43
C ALA A 33 25.21 26.58 28.29
N GLN A 34 24.97 25.61 27.41
CA GLN A 34 23.65 24.99 27.23
C GLN A 34 23.25 24.16 28.44
N LEU A 35 24.17 23.38 29.00
CA LEU A 35 23.91 22.53 30.18
C LEU A 35 23.48 23.36 31.40
N LYS A 36 24.14 24.50 31.66
CA LYS A 36 23.74 25.39 32.76
C LYS A 36 22.29 25.87 32.62
N ILE A 37 21.86 26.13 31.39
CA ILE A 37 20.51 26.63 31.13
C ILE A 37 19.50 25.48 31.17
N ILE A 38 19.88 24.27 30.76
CA ILE A 38 19.06 23.06 30.96
C ILE A 38 18.81 22.82 32.45
N ASP A 39 19.80 23.03 33.32
CA ASP A 39 19.63 22.92 34.77
C ASP A 39 18.68 23.99 35.34
N GLU A 40 18.73 25.22 34.81
CA GLU A 40 17.76 26.27 35.13
C GLU A 40 16.35 25.91 34.65
N PHE A 41 16.21 25.35 33.45
CA PHE A 41 14.92 24.88 32.93
C PHE A 41 14.35 23.77 33.81
N GLU A 42 15.14 22.78 34.21
CA GLU A 42 14.70 21.69 35.07
C GLU A 42 14.15 22.21 36.42
N ARG A 43 14.86 23.17 37.03
CA ARG A 43 14.52 23.75 38.34
C ARG A 43 13.36 24.75 38.28
N ASP A 44 13.39 25.67 37.32
CA ASP A 44 12.55 26.87 37.32
C ASP A 44 11.43 26.83 36.27
N TYR A 45 11.21 25.69 35.60
CA TYR A 45 10.20 25.56 34.53
C TYR A 45 8.86 26.21 34.89
N TYR A 46 8.31 25.89 36.06
CA TYR A 46 7.01 26.36 36.53
C TYR A 46 7.02 27.77 37.14
N LEU A 47 8.20 28.38 37.36
CA LEU A 47 8.32 29.76 37.85
C LEU A 47 8.16 30.78 36.71
N HIS A 48 8.38 30.35 35.48
CA HIS A 48 8.23 31.16 34.28
C HIS A 48 7.15 30.59 33.37
N SER A 49 6.65 31.43 32.47
CA SER A 49 5.61 31.03 31.53
C SER A 49 6.18 30.30 30.31
N PRO A 50 5.44 29.39 29.65
CA PRO A 50 5.87 28.76 28.41
C PRO A 50 6.34 29.73 27.31
N VAL A 51 5.68 30.88 27.12
CA VAL A 51 6.07 31.95 26.17
C VAL A 51 7.41 32.55 26.57
N TRP A 52 7.65 32.74 27.86
CA TRP A 52 8.94 33.21 28.37
C TRP A 52 10.06 32.21 28.02
N TRP A 53 9.83 30.92 28.22
CA TRP A 53 10.78 29.87 27.84
C TRP A 53 10.97 29.74 26.32
N TYR A 54 9.90 29.94 25.55
CA TYR A 54 9.93 29.89 24.09
C TYR A 54 10.75 31.03 23.49
N THR A 55 10.65 32.23 24.05
CA THR A 55 11.35 33.45 23.59
C THR A 55 12.77 33.56 24.13
N ARG A 56 13.15 32.77 25.13
CA ARG A 56 14.51 32.77 25.66
C ARG A 56 15.49 32.11 24.68
N ASP A 57 16.62 32.78 24.39
CA ASP A 57 17.69 32.36 23.47
C ASP A 57 18.47 31.12 23.93
N ILE A 58 17.88 29.92 23.84
CA ILE A 58 18.51 28.73 24.43
C ILE A 58 18.52 27.52 23.50
N PHE A 59 17.36 27.08 23.02
CA PHE A 59 17.22 25.98 22.04
C PHE A 59 15.75 25.74 21.70
N MET A 60 14.82 26.10 22.60
CA MET A 60 13.38 25.81 22.48
C MET A 60 12.80 26.31 21.17
N TYR A 61 13.02 27.59 20.85
CA TYR A 61 12.56 28.17 19.59
C TYR A 61 13.07 27.40 18.37
N SER A 62 14.39 27.21 18.27
CA SER A 62 15.01 26.57 17.11
C SER A 62 14.60 25.10 17.00
N MET A 63 14.59 24.36 18.12
CA MET A 63 14.30 22.94 18.17
C MET A 63 12.85 22.65 17.80
N ILE A 64 11.89 23.37 18.38
CA ILE A 64 10.45 23.20 18.08
C ILE A 64 10.18 23.54 16.62
N ASN A 65 10.64 24.72 16.17
CA ASN A 65 10.35 25.16 14.81
C ASN A 65 11.06 24.29 13.76
N GLN A 66 12.26 23.78 14.06
CA GLN A 66 12.93 22.81 13.20
C GLN A 66 12.15 21.50 13.17
N ALA A 67 11.82 20.92 14.33
CA ALA A 67 11.12 19.63 14.42
C ALA A 67 9.74 19.67 13.75
N LEU A 68 8.99 20.76 13.91
CA LEU A 68 7.71 20.95 13.22
C LEU A 68 7.88 21.07 11.69
N ARG A 69 8.97 21.70 11.24
CA ARG A 69 9.28 21.86 9.82
C ARG A 69 9.77 20.56 9.17
N THR A 70 10.59 19.78 9.88
CA THR A 70 11.17 18.52 9.40
C THR A 70 10.32 17.31 9.74
N GLN A 71 9.23 17.49 10.50
CA GLN A 71 8.40 16.40 11.04
C GLN A 71 9.21 15.40 11.88
N ASP A 72 10.15 15.91 12.68
CA ASP A 72 10.98 15.10 13.57
C ASP A 72 10.13 14.57 14.74
N ILE A 73 9.65 13.33 14.61
CA ILE A 73 8.68 12.75 15.53
C ILE A 73 9.28 12.54 16.91
N GLU A 74 10.53 12.10 17.00
CA GLU A 74 11.23 11.92 18.27
C GLU A 74 11.22 13.23 19.08
N ILE A 75 11.67 14.33 18.46
CA ILE A 75 11.72 15.63 19.14
C ILE A 75 10.30 16.11 19.48
N LEU A 76 9.34 16.00 18.54
CA LEU A 76 7.96 16.41 18.77
C LEU A 76 7.32 15.64 19.93
N MET A 77 7.62 14.35 20.06
CA MET A 77 7.17 13.50 21.15
C MET A 77 7.76 13.96 22.48
N LYS A 78 9.07 14.15 22.55
CA LYS A 78 9.75 14.59 23.79
C LYS A 78 9.38 16.02 24.20
N MET A 79 9.01 16.87 23.25
CA MET A 79 8.56 18.26 23.49
C MET A 79 7.05 18.41 23.63
N GLY A 80 6.26 17.34 23.51
CA GLY A 80 4.80 17.40 23.49
C GLY A 80 4.18 18.19 24.64
N PHE A 81 4.66 17.97 25.86
CA PHE A 81 4.19 18.69 27.05
C PHE A 81 4.40 20.20 26.92
N PHE A 82 5.59 20.62 26.47
CA PHE A 82 5.90 22.04 26.31
C PHE A 82 5.10 22.67 25.18
N ILE A 83 4.97 21.97 24.05
CA ILE A 83 4.15 22.43 22.91
C ILE A 83 2.69 22.62 23.35
N ARG A 84 2.17 21.71 24.18
CA ARG A 84 0.84 21.80 24.78
C ARG A 84 0.73 23.03 25.68
N ASP A 85 1.65 23.19 26.63
CA ASP A 85 1.66 24.30 27.58
C ASP A 85 1.76 25.66 26.86
N LEU A 86 2.60 25.75 25.84
CA LEU A 86 2.73 26.94 24.99
C LEU A 86 1.42 27.25 24.25
N HIS A 87 0.77 26.24 23.68
CA HIS A 87 -0.53 26.42 23.02
C HIS A 87 -1.61 26.92 23.98
N LEU A 88 -1.72 26.29 25.16
CA LEU A 88 -2.68 26.66 26.20
C LEU A 88 -2.43 28.08 26.72
N GLN A 89 -1.16 28.48 26.89
CA GLN A 89 -0.85 29.84 27.29
C GLN A 89 -1.22 30.86 26.22
N ILE A 90 -0.92 30.59 24.93
CA ILE A 90 -1.32 31.47 23.83
C ILE A 90 -2.85 31.63 23.81
N GLU A 91 -3.62 30.55 24.00
CA GLU A 91 -5.08 30.61 24.11
C GLU A 91 -5.55 31.44 25.31
N GLN A 92 -4.92 31.27 26.47
CA GLN A 92 -5.25 32.05 27.67
C GLN A 92 -4.98 33.54 27.45
N LEU A 93 -3.82 33.89 26.89
CA LEU A 93 -3.44 35.28 26.59
C LEU A 93 -4.34 35.87 25.51
N TYR A 94 -4.71 35.11 24.48
CA TYR A 94 -5.68 35.52 23.47
C TYR A 94 -7.01 35.97 24.11
N ILE A 95 -7.56 35.15 25.01
CA ILE A 95 -8.81 35.45 25.73
C ILE A 95 -8.67 36.71 26.58
N GLN A 96 -7.51 36.93 27.21
CA GLN A 96 -7.25 38.09 28.08
C GLN A 96 -7.01 39.39 27.29
N GLN A 97 -6.26 39.30 26.20
CA GLN A 97 -5.73 40.45 25.48
C GLN A 97 -6.62 40.90 24.32
N PHE A 98 -7.34 39.99 23.65
CA PHE A 98 -7.94 40.26 22.34
C PHE A 98 -9.42 39.88 22.19
N LYS A 99 -10.03 39.22 23.16
CA LYS A 99 -11.45 38.85 23.10
C LYS A 99 -12.32 40.11 22.86
N ASN A 100 -12.94 40.18 21.68
CA ASN A 100 -13.80 41.27 21.19
C ASN A 100 -13.09 42.60 20.83
N LYS A 101 -11.84 42.57 20.35
CA LYS A 101 -11.16 43.75 19.76
C LYS A 101 -11.41 43.91 18.25
N GLU A 102 -11.03 45.08 17.70
CA GLU A 102 -11.07 45.41 16.27
C GLU A 102 -10.03 44.63 15.44
N THR A 103 -10.25 44.54 14.12
CA THR A 103 -9.30 43.92 13.19
C THR A 103 -7.98 44.68 13.13
N PHE A 104 -6.85 43.97 13.07
CA PHE A 104 -5.52 44.56 12.95
C PHE A 104 -4.68 43.84 11.90
N ILE A 105 -3.49 44.37 11.60
CA ILE A 105 -2.59 43.84 10.58
C ILE A 105 -1.26 43.49 11.22
N VAL A 106 -0.72 42.34 10.83
CA VAL A 106 0.63 41.90 11.20
C VAL A 106 1.44 41.55 9.96
N TYR A 107 2.75 41.60 10.11
CA TYR A 107 3.71 41.48 9.03
C TYR A 107 4.75 40.41 9.35
N ARG A 108 5.19 39.69 8.31
CA ARG A 108 6.26 38.68 8.42
C ARG A 108 7.02 38.55 7.11
N GLY A 109 8.34 38.62 7.16
CA GLY A 109 9.21 38.25 6.03
C GLY A 109 9.59 36.76 6.07
N GLN A 110 9.65 36.11 4.90
CA GLN A 110 10.03 34.71 4.78
C GLN A 110 10.62 34.41 3.40
N ARG A 111 11.50 33.40 3.32
CA ARG A 111 11.94 32.80 2.05
C ARG A 111 11.09 31.57 1.72
N LEU A 112 10.67 31.46 0.47
CA LEU A 112 10.06 30.26 -0.09
C LEU A 112 10.90 29.71 -1.25
N SER A 113 10.81 28.41 -1.51
CA SER A 113 11.30 27.84 -2.77
C SER A 113 10.50 28.41 -3.94
N THR A 114 11.08 28.40 -5.14
CA THR A 114 10.39 28.85 -6.36
C THR A 114 9.11 28.03 -6.62
N ASP A 115 9.15 26.72 -6.32
CA ASP A 115 8.01 25.82 -6.47
C ASP A 115 6.90 26.15 -5.47
N ASP A 116 7.23 26.34 -4.20
CA ASP A 116 6.23 26.64 -3.17
C ASP A 116 5.62 28.02 -3.38
N PHE A 117 6.41 29.01 -3.81
CA PHE A 117 5.85 30.29 -4.22
C PHE A 117 4.89 30.15 -5.40
N THR A 118 5.24 29.32 -6.40
CA THR A 118 4.36 29.10 -7.56
C THR A 118 3.03 28.48 -7.12
N LYS A 119 3.04 27.56 -6.15
CA LYS A 119 1.81 27.02 -5.55
C LYS A 119 1.00 28.10 -4.86
N VAL A 120 1.62 28.98 -4.07
CA VAL A 120 0.91 30.11 -3.41
C VAL A 120 0.29 31.05 -4.45
N ARG A 121 1.06 31.47 -5.45
CA ARG A 121 0.62 32.39 -6.50
C ARG A 121 -0.54 31.85 -7.33
N ASN A 122 -0.55 30.56 -7.63
CA ASN A 122 -1.59 29.94 -8.43
C ASN A 122 -2.88 29.62 -7.64
N ASN A 123 -2.84 29.75 -6.30
CA ASN A 123 -3.96 29.41 -5.41
C ASN A 123 -4.52 30.64 -4.69
N ILE A 124 -4.64 31.79 -5.38
CA ILE A 124 -5.40 32.94 -4.86
C ILE A 124 -6.85 32.50 -4.59
N GLY A 125 -7.38 32.85 -3.42
CA GLY A 125 -8.65 32.34 -2.90
C GLY A 125 -8.55 30.97 -2.20
N GLY A 126 -7.40 30.31 -2.24
CA GLY A 126 -7.10 29.07 -1.52
C GLY A 126 -6.64 29.30 -0.07
N LEU A 127 -6.35 28.20 0.62
CA LEU A 127 -5.88 28.19 2.01
C LEU A 127 -4.36 28.02 2.09
N LEU A 128 -3.73 28.74 3.00
CA LEU A 128 -2.31 28.62 3.36
C LEU A 128 -2.20 28.32 4.86
N SER A 129 -1.44 27.28 5.22
CA SER A 129 -1.19 26.89 6.61
C SER A 129 0.27 27.12 6.97
N PHE A 130 0.51 27.64 8.19
CA PHE A 130 1.83 27.65 8.82
C PHE A 130 1.91 26.55 9.87
N ASN A 131 2.79 25.57 9.65
CA ASN A 131 2.90 24.37 10.48
C ASN A 131 3.76 24.56 11.74
N ASN A 132 4.02 25.81 12.14
CA ASN A 132 4.86 26.17 13.28
C ASN A 132 4.21 27.25 14.14
N PHE A 133 4.77 27.49 15.34
CA PHE A 133 4.44 28.69 16.10
C PHE A 133 5.01 29.89 15.35
N MET A 134 4.12 30.76 14.89
CA MET A 134 4.48 31.82 13.97
C MET A 134 4.55 33.13 14.72
N SER A 135 5.75 33.70 14.83
CA SER A 135 5.91 35.08 15.30
C SER A 135 5.74 36.07 14.15
N THR A 136 5.01 37.16 14.40
CA THR A 136 4.80 38.26 13.45
C THR A 136 4.96 39.58 14.16
N SER A 137 5.19 40.66 13.41
CA SER A 137 5.29 42.00 13.98
C SER A 137 4.09 42.86 13.61
N VAL A 138 3.74 43.80 14.48
CA VAL A 138 2.78 44.87 14.18
C VAL A 138 3.40 45.98 13.31
N GLN A 139 4.73 46.02 13.20
CA GLN A 139 5.44 47.04 12.43
C GLN A 139 5.67 46.57 10.98
N GLU A 140 5.30 47.42 10.02
CA GLU A 140 5.40 47.10 8.57
C GLU A 140 6.85 46.99 8.08
N ASN A 141 7.77 47.67 8.76
CA ASN A 141 9.20 47.69 8.42
C ASN A 141 9.94 46.39 8.78
N VAL A 142 9.26 45.39 9.37
CA VAL A 142 9.91 44.15 9.78
C VAL A 142 10.26 43.27 8.57
N GLY A 143 11.55 43.25 8.26
CA GLY A 143 12.23 42.17 7.55
C GLY A 143 12.17 42.18 6.02
N SER A 144 11.38 43.06 5.37
CA SER A 144 11.29 43.07 3.89
C SER A 144 12.66 43.22 3.21
N SER A 145 13.58 44.01 3.77
CA SER A 145 14.95 44.18 3.28
C SER A 145 15.85 42.96 3.52
N ILE A 146 15.88 42.42 4.74
CA ILE A 146 16.76 41.29 5.13
C ILE A 146 16.45 40.05 4.28
N TYR A 147 15.16 39.73 4.09
CA TYR A 147 14.75 38.57 3.29
C TYR A 147 14.92 38.81 1.79
N ALA A 148 14.69 40.03 1.30
CA ALA A 148 14.95 40.39 -0.10
C ALA A 148 16.44 40.25 -0.45
N ASP A 149 17.35 40.76 0.40
CA ASP A 149 18.79 40.67 0.15
C ASP A 149 19.29 39.23 0.23
N SER A 150 18.75 38.42 1.14
CA SER A 150 19.09 36.98 1.23
C SER A 150 18.56 36.18 0.03
N ALA A 151 17.35 36.45 -0.47
CA ALA A 151 16.81 35.74 -1.64
C ALA A 151 17.53 36.08 -2.95
N ARG A 152 18.17 37.25 -3.04
CA ARG A 152 19.07 37.58 -4.17
C ARG A 152 20.32 36.71 -4.20
N GLN A 153 20.74 36.17 -3.06
CA GLN A 153 21.93 35.32 -2.95
C GLN A 153 21.66 33.85 -3.36
N ASP A 154 20.41 33.40 -3.29
CA ASP A 154 20.01 32.04 -3.68
C ASP A 154 18.97 32.06 -4.81
N PRO A 155 19.37 31.71 -6.05
CA PRO A 155 18.51 31.78 -7.23
C PRO A 155 17.33 30.80 -7.20
N ASN A 156 17.26 29.88 -6.24
CA ASN A 156 16.13 28.96 -6.08
C ASN A 156 15.06 29.46 -5.10
N THR A 157 15.29 30.60 -4.43
CA THR A 157 14.39 31.11 -3.39
C THR A 157 13.80 32.49 -3.69
N ILE A 158 12.57 32.73 -3.24
CA ILE A 158 11.84 33.99 -3.43
C ILE A 158 11.59 34.61 -2.06
N ALA A 159 11.81 35.92 -1.93
CA ALA A 159 11.48 36.66 -0.74
C ALA A 159 9.99 37.00 -0.75
N ILE A 160 9.31 36.63 0.33
CA ILE A 160 7.90 36.90 0.55
C ILE A 160 7.75 37.82 1.73
N PHE A 161 7.00 38.89 1.52
CA PHE A 161 6.49 39.78 2.56
C PHE A 161 5.02 39.45 2.79
N PHE A 162 4.72 38.77 3.88
CA PHE A 162 3.34 38.48 4.25
C PHE A 162 2.73 39.67 4.98
N ARG A 163 1.59 40.13 4.46
CA ARG A 163 0.73 41.14 5.08
C ARG A 163 -0.57 40.48 5.49
N MET A 164 -0.74 40.23 6.79
CA MET A 164 -1.83 39.40 7.31
C MET A 164 -2.85 40.24 8.07
N ARG A 165 -4.09 40.24 7.60
CA ARG A 165 -5.22 40.87 8.28
C ARG A 165 -5.84 39.87 9.27
N ILE A 166 -5.83 40.24 10.54
CA ILE A 166 -6.28 39.41 11.66
C ILE A 166 -7.59 39.94 12.19
N ASP A 167 -8.59 39.06 12.24
CA ASP A 167 -9.86 39.28 12.91
C ASP A 167 -9.86 38.57 14.27
N SER A 168 -9.79 39.35 15.35
CA SER A 168 -9.81 38.83 16.73
C SER A 168 -11.17 38.28 17.18
N ALA A 169 -12.20 38.30 16.33
CA ALA A 169 -13.42 37.53 16.57
C ALA A 169 -13.26 36.05 16.19
N VAL A 170 -12.24 35.69 15.40
CA VAL A 170 -11.99 34.32 14.95
C VAL A 170 -11.28 33.52 16.03
N THR A 171 -12.01 32.65 16.72
CA THR A 171 -11.49 31.87 17.86
C THR A 171 -10.66 30.65 17.47
N SER A 172 -10.71 30.20 16.21
CA SER A 172 -9.96 29.02 15.74
C SER A 172 -8.47 29.27 15.52
N VAL A 173 -8.03 30.53 15.60
CA VAL A 173 -6.62 30.92 15.47
C VAL A 173 -6.21 31.71 16.71
N PRO A 174 -5.87 31.04 17.82
CA PRO A 174 -5.41 31.75 19.01
C PRO A 174 -4.00 32.31 18.78
N PHE A 175 -3.81 33.55 19.22
CA PHE A 175 -2.55 34.30 19.17
C PHE A 175 -2.41 35.20 20.40
N ALA A 176 -1.19 35.58 20.73
CA ALA A 176 -0.89 36.42 21.89
C ALA A 176 0.14 37.48 21.55
N SER A 177 -0.01 38.68 22.11
CA SER A 177 1.10 39.63 22.18
C SER A 177 2.07 39.16 23.26
N VAL A 178 3.35 39.04 22.89
CA VAL A 178 4.37 38.52 23.79
C VAL A 178 5.08 39.60 24.61
N ASN A 179 4.84 40.89 24.30
CA ASN A 179 5.52 42.05 24.88
C ASN A 179 5.63 42.02 26.43
N ASP A 180 4.54 41.66 27.12
CA ASP A 180 4.51 41.64 28.59
C ASP A 180 4.92 40.28 29.21
N THR A 181 5.19 39.27 28.38
CA THR A 181 5.34 37.86 28.81
C THR A 181 6.61 37.18 28.31
N SER A 182 7.30 37.77 27.35
CA SER A 182 8.51 37.21 26.77
C SER A 182 9.71 37.36 27.70
N TYR A 183 10.78 36.64 27.38
CA TYR A 183 12.06 36.75 28.07
C TYR A 183 12.64 38.17 28.02
N PHE A 184 12.48 38.84 26.88
CA PHE A 184 13.01 40.17 26.62
C PHE A 184 12.10 41.30 27.13
N GLY A 185 10.89 40.97 27.59
CA GLY A 185 9.89 41.92 28.06
C GLY A 185 9.55 42.95 26.99
N ASN A 186 9.46 44.22 27.40
CA ASN A 186 8.98 45.32 26.55
C ASN A 186 9.83 45.63 25.29
N ALA A 187 10.90 44.87 25.05
CA ALA A 187 11.74 44.96 23.87
C ALA A 187 11.19 44.13 22.68
N GLU A 188 10.23 43.23 22.89
CA GLU A 188 9.63 42.39 21.86
C GLU A 188 8.16 42.73 21.59
N ASP A 189 7.93 43.54 20.55
CA ASP A 189 6.59 43.88 20.08
C ASP A 189 6.14 42.92 18.95
N GLU A 190 5.93 41.65 19.33
CA GLU A 190 5.54 40.57 18.43
C GLU A 190 4.18 39.95 18.81
N ILE A 191 3.49 39.44 17.79
CA ILE A 191 2.29 38.61 17.92
C ILE A 191 2.67 37.16 17.61
N LEU A 192 2.56 36.30 18.61
CA LEU A 192 2.84 34.88 18.50
C LEU A 192 1.55 34.10 18.26
N PHE A 193 1.49 33.42 17.11
CA PHE A 193 0.39 32.54 16.75
C PHE A 193 0.66 31.11 17.18
N SER A 194 -0.41 30.43 17.57
CA SER A 194 -0.39 28.98 17.76
C SER A 194 -0.12 28.21 16.44
N MET A 195 0.33 26.96 16.56
CA MET A 195 0.60 26.10 15.40
C MET A 195 -0.64 25.80 14.56
N HIS A 196 -0.42 25.56 13.26
CA HIS A 196 -1.46 25.26 12.26
C HIS A 196 -2.43 26.41 12.08
N THR A 197 -1.92 27.64 12.15
CA THR A 197 -2.69 28.81 11.77
C THR A 197 -2.94 28.77 10.25
N ILE A 198 -4.21 28.89 9.87
CA ILE A 198 -4.67 28.86 8.48
C ILE A 198 -5.14 30.24 8.06
N PHE A 199 -4.75 30.65 6.87
CA PHE A 199 -5.12 31.91 6.24
C PHE A 199 -5.70 31.69 4.84
N ARG A 200 -6.53 32.63 4.40
CA ARG A 200 -6.92 32.77 3.00
C ARG A 200 -5.84 33.55 2.28
N ILE A 201 -5.48 33.12 1.07
CA ILE A 201 -4.65 33.90 0.16
C ILE A 201 -5.56 34.93 -0.54
N ASP A 202 -5.48 36.19 -0.13
CA ASP A 202 -6.31 37.27 -0.67
C ASP A 202 -5.74 37.77 -2.01
N ASP A 203 -4.43 38.06 -2.05
CA ASP A 203 -3.76 38.62 -3.22
C ASP A 203 -2.24 38.36 -3.19
N VAL A 204 -1.58 38.41 -4.35
CA VAL A 204 -0.13 38.26 -4.50
C VAL A 204 0.40 39.35 -5.43
N LYS A 205 1.18 40.29 -4.87
CA LYS A 205 1.68 41.47 -5.58
C LYS A 205 3.19 41.43 -5.73
N PHE A 206 3.66 41.81 -6.91
CA PHE A 206 5.09 42.05 -7.13
C PHE A 206 5.48 43.38 -6.48
N LEU A 207 6.55 43.39 -5.66
CA LEU A 207 7.08 44.61 -5.07
C LEU A 207 8.37 45.05 -5.78
N ALA A 208 9.34 44.15 -5.84
CA ALA A 208 10.66 44.41 -6.42
C ALA A 208 11.33 43.09 -6.81
N ASP A 209 12.50 43.16 -7.46
CA ASP A 209 13.26 41.98 -7.91
C ASP A 209 13.31 40.86 -6.86
N ARG A 210 12.65 39.73 -7.16
CA ARG A 210 12.45 38.53 -6.31
C ARG A 210 11.82 38.78 -4.94
N LEU A 211 11.11 39.90 -4.76
CA LEU A 211 10.33 40.27 -3.58
C LEU A 211 8.85 40.44 -3.94
N TRP A 212 8.01 39.67 -3.26
CA TRP A 212 6.56 39.67 -3.46
C TRP A 212 5.83 39.89 -2.15
N GLU A 213 4.76 40.68 -2.19
CA GLU A 213 3.79 40.77 -1.11
C GLU A 213 2.73 39.69 -1.28
N VAL A 214 2.46 38.93 -0.23
CA VAL A 214 1.33 38.00 -0.16
C VAL A 214 0.37 38.52 0.90
N GLN A 215 -0.81 38.92 0.46
CA GLN A 215 -1.87 39.40 1.35
C GLN A 215 -2.68 38.21 1.85
N LEU A 216 -2.81 38.11 3.17
CA LEU A 216 -3.50 37.02 3.85
C LEU A 216 -4.62 37.56 4.74
N SER A 217 -5.69 36.81 4.90
CA SER A 217 -6.72 37.08 5.92
C SER A 217 -7.01 35.86 6.79
N SER A 218 -7.24 36.11 8.08
CA SER A 218 -7.65 35.05 9.02
C SER A 218 -8.97 34.42 8.59
N THR A 219 -9.02 33.09 8.55
CA THR A 219 -10.22 32.35 8.14
C THR A 219 -11.06 31.96 9.34
N SER A 220 -12.38 32.12 9.26
CA SER A 220 -13.31 31.74 10.34
C SER A 220 -13.89 30.33 10.17
N ASP A 221 -14.52 29.82 11.23
CA ASP A 221 -15.21 28.51 11.24
C ASP A 221 -16.40 28.43 10.26
N ASN A 222 -16.81 29.56 9.69
CA ASN A 222 -17.83 29.64 8.65
C ASN A 222 -17.27 29.34 7.25
N ASP A 223 -15.96 29.20 7.10
CA ASP A 223 -15.38 28.83 5.83
C ASP A 223 -15.73 27.40 5.43
N GLN A 224 -16.36 27.23 4.27
CA GLN A 224 -16.86 25.92 3.86
C GLN A 224 -15.74 24.90 3.58
N GLN A 225 -14.62 25.34 2.98
CA GLN A 225 -13.49 24.46 2.68
C GLN A 225 -12.81 23.99 3.97
N LEU A 226 -12.54 24.93 4.89
CA LEU A 226 -11.94 24.63 6.17
C LEU A 226 -12.85 23.76 7.03
N LYS A 227 -14.16 24.05 7.08
CA LYS A 227 -15.12 23.24 7.81
C LYS A 227 -15.19 21.81 7.27
N HIS A 228 -15.22 21.63 5.96
CA HIS A 228 -15.20 20.30 5.35
C HIS A 228 -13.92 19.53 5.68
N LEU A 229 -12.76 20.20 5.59
CA LEU A 229 -11.46 19.64 5.95
C LEU A 229 -11.43 19.21 7.43
N THR A 230 -11.83 20.09 8.35
CA THR A 230 -11.88 19.82 9.79
C THR A 230 -12.82 18.67 10.10
N GLN A 231 -14.02 18.62 9.53
CA GLN A 231 -14.97 17.52 9.75
C GLN A 231 -14.45 16.18 9.24
N THR A 232 -13.73 16.19 8.10
CA THR A 232 -13.14 14.98 7.51
C THR A 232 -12.03 14.45 8.43
N ILE A 233 -11.14 15.34 8.84
CA ILE A 233 -10.08 15.09 9.82
C ILE A 233 -10.69 14.56 11.12
N GLU A 234 -11.69 15.22 11.70
CA GLU A 234 -12.32 14.79 12.94
C GLU A 234 -12.93 13.39 12.83
N LYS A 235 -13.61 13.09 11.71
CA LYS A 235 -14.20 11.78 11.45
C LYS A 235 -13.14 10.69 11.31
N GLU A 236 -12.04 10.97 10.62
CA GLU A 236 -10.95 10.00 10.41
C GLU A 236 -10.14 9.70 11.68
N ILE A 237 -10.14 10.65 12.61
CA ILE A 237 -9.28 10.65 13.79
C ILE A 237 -10.06 10.31 15.06
N GLN A 238 -11.36 9.97 15.00
CA GLN A 238 -12.11 9.50 16.20
C GLN A 238 -11.42 8.27 16.84
N GLY A 239 -11.22 8.28 18.16
CA GLY A 239 -10.59 7.18 18.88
C GLY A 239 -9.70 7.61 20.06
N GLY A 240 -8.72 6.76 20.38
CA GLY A 240 -7.85 6.85 21.56
C GLY A 240 -7.10 8.18 21.73
N ILE A 241 -6.53 8.38 22.91
CA ILE A 241 -5.95 9.66 23.38
C ILE A 241 -4.41 9.67 23.15
N GLY A 242 -3.82 10.85 23.01
CA GLY A 242 -2.37 11.08 22.99
C GLY A 242 -1.61 10.47 21.82
N TRP A 243 -0.34 10.09 22.04
CA TRP A 243 0.59 9.64 21.00
C TRP A 243 0.19 8.33 20.33
N HIS A 244 -0.51 7.43 21.04
CA HIS A 244 -1.08 6.22 20.43
C HIS A 244 -1.99 6.56 19.24
N ARG A 245 -2.74 7.68 19.34
CA ARG A 245 -3.58 8.19 18.26
C ARG A 245 -2.75 8.59 17.05
N LEU A 246 -1.61 9.27 17.26
CA LEU A 246 -0.71 9.67 16.18
C LEU A 246 -0.14 8.43 15.47
N GLY A 247 0.34 7.44 16.23
CA GLY A 247 0.84 6.18 15.67
C GLY A 247 -0.19 5.50 14.76
N ARG A 248 -1.45 5.39 15.20
CA ARG A 248 -2.53 4.82 14.38
C ARG A 248 -2.82 5.60 13.10
N LEU A 249 -2.68 6.93 13.13
CA LEU A 249 -2.89 7.76 11.95
C LEU A 249 -1.75 7.62 10.96
N LEU A 250 -0.52 7.59 11.44
CA LEU A 250 0.65 7.35 10.59
C LEU A 250 0.54 5.99 9.89
N ILE A 251 0.09 4.95 10.59
CA ILE A 251 -0.24 3.65 9.98
C ILE A 251 -1.27 3.82 8.84
N LYS A 252 -2.38 4.53 9.07
CA LYS A 252 -3.40 4.77 8.02
C LYS A 252 -2.86 5.54 6.82
N LEU A 253 -1.88 6.42 7.04
CA LEU A 253 -1.20 7.18 5.99
C LEU A 253 -0.04 6.42 5.34
N ALA A 254 0.14 5.13 5.67
CA ALA A 254 1.25 4.29 5.24
C ALA A 254 2.65 4.86 5.59
N LYS A 255 2.71 5.67 6.66
CA LYS A 255 3.93 6.21 7.26
C LYS A 255 4.45 5.26 8.35
N TYR A 256 4.86 4.07 7.91
CA TYR A 256 5.16 2.94 8.80
C TYR A 256 6.40 3.16 9.66
N GLU A 257 7.44 3.81 9.11
CA GLU A 257 8.68 4.10 9.84
C GLU A 257 8.42 5.05 11.00
N GLU A 258 7.72 6.16 10.73
CA GLU A 258 7.36 7.13 11.77
C GLU A 258 6.40 6.52 12.80
N ALA A 259 5.46 5.67 12.38
CA ALA A 259 4.59 4.96 13.30
C ALA A 259 5.35 3.99 14.21
N GLU A 260 6.34 3.26 13.66
CA GLU A 260 7.16 2.32 14.40
C GLU A 260 7.96 3.03 15.51
N GLU A 261 8.54 4.18 15.18
CA GLU A 261 9.25 5.04 16.13
C GLU A 261 8.35 5.46 17.31
N ILE A 262 7.13 5.91 17.03
CA ILE A 262 6.16 6.26 18.08
C ILE A 262 5.88 5.09 19.00
N TYR A 263 5.63 3.89 18.45
CA TYR A 263 5.27 2.75 19.29
C TYR A 263 6.45 2.21 20.09
N LYS A 264 7.69 2.35 19.60
CA LYS A 264 8.90 2.03 20.38
C LYS A 264 9.08 2.99 21.55
N GLU A 265 8.98 4.30 21.32
CA GLU A 265 9.05 5.31 22.39
C GLU A 265 7.92 5.09 23.42
N LEU A 266 6.70 4.82 22.97
CA LEU A 266 5.58 4.50 23.87
C LEU A 266 5.84 3.26 24.73
N LEU A 267 6.48 2.22 24.19
CA LEU A 267 6.86 1.04 24.97
C LEU A 267 7.90 1.38 26.05
N ASP A 268 8.84 2.26 25.76
CA ASP A 268 9.86 2.70 26.71
C ASP A 268 9.28 3.57 27.83
N TRP A 269 8.23 4.33 27.51
CA TRP A 269 7.57 5.24 28.45
C TRP A 269 6.55 4.55 29.34
N THR A 270 5.93 3.47 28.87
CA THR A 270 4.84 2.81 29.59
C THR A 270 5.38 1.77 30.59
N PRO A 271 5.06 1.90 31.90
CA PRO A 271 5.48 0.91 32.89
C PRO A 271 4.91 -0.47 32.61
N VAL A 272 5.69 -1.52 32.91
CA VAL A 272 5.30 -2.93 32.69
C VAL A 272 3.97 -3.32 33.35
N THR A 273 3.57 -2.61 34.41
CA THR A 273 2.27 -2.80 35.08
C THR A 273 1.06 -2.46 34.21
N ASN A 274 1.23 -1.62 33.19
CA ASN A 274 0.18 -1.29 32.23
C ASN A 274 0.20 -2.25 31.03
N TYR A 275 0.00 -3.53 31.33
CA TYR A 275 0.09 -4.63 30.36
C TYR A 275 -0.89 -4.48 29.18
N GLY A 276 -2.04 -3.81 29.38
CA GLY A 276 -3.03 -3.55 28.34
C GLY A 276 -2.49 -2.64 27.24
N GLU A 277 -1.85 -1.53 27.61
CA GLU A 277 -1.22 -0.62 26.66
C GLU A 277 -0.02 -1.27 25.96
N ILE A 278 0.87 -1.90 26.72
CA ILE A 278 2.07 -2.55 26.18
C ILE A 278 1.70 -3.62 25.15
N SER A 279 0.73 -4.47 25.47
CA SER A 279 0.24 -5.49 24.53
C SER A 279 -0.35 -4.85 23.26
N THR A 280 -1.06 -3.73 23.39
CA THR A 280 -1.60 -2.97 22.26
C THR A 280 -0.48 -2.41 21.38
N TYR A 281 0.59 -1.87 21.98
CA TYR A 281 1.72 -1.32 21.21
C TYR A 281 2.48 -2.42 20.48
N TYR A 282 2.70 -3.57 21.11
CA TYR A 282 3.26 -4.73 20.41
C TYR A 282 2.38 -5.21 19.26
N ILE A 283 1.06 -5.19 19.40
CA ILE A 283 0.13 -5.52 18.30
C ILE A 283 0.29 -4.53 17.13
N GLN A 284 0.47 -3.23 17.41
CA GLN A 284 0.68 -2.23 16.35
C GLN A 284 2.05 -2.39 15.68
N LEU A 285 3.12 -2.65 16.44
CA LEU A 285 4.45 -2.95 15.89
C LEU A 285 4.45 -4.23 15.05
N ALA A 286 3.70 -5.25 15.47
CA ALA A 286 3.52 -6.47 14.72
C ALA A 286 2.82 -6.21 13.38
N TYR A 287 1.75 -5.41 13.40
CA TYR A 287 1.05 -4.97 12.20
C TYR A 287 1.98 -4.22 11.24
N ILE A 288 2.71 -3.22 11.74
CA ILE A 288 3.69 -2.45 10.96
C ILE A 288 4.75 -3.36 10.33
N SER A 289 5.29 -4.30 11.11
CA SER A 289 6.29 -5.26 10.61
C SER A 289 5.73 -6.15 9.50
N GLY A 290 4.45 -6.54 9.61
CA GLY A 290 3.75 -7.32 8.60
C GLY A 290 3.58 -6.58 7.27
N GLU A 291 3.17 -5.30 7.33
CA GLU A 291 3.05 -4.44 6.14
C GLU A 291 4.41 -4.22 5.45
N ASN A 292 5.48 -4.10 6.24
CA ASN A 292 6.87 -4.06 5.73
C ASN A 292 7.40 -5.43 5.27
N SER A 293 6.54 -6.43 5.10
CA SER A 293 6.87 -7.81 4.67
C SER A 293 7.87 -8.54 5.57
N ASN A 294 8.06 -8.07 6.81
CA ASN A 294 8.92 -8.70 7.81
C ASN A 294 8.09 -9.59 8.74
N LEU A 295 7.64 -10.73 8.21
CA LEU A 295 6.75 -11.66 8.89
C LEU A 295 7.37 -12.25 10.17
N MET A 296 8.70 -12.40 10.23
CA MET A 296 9.39 -12.90 11.43
C MET A 296 9.30 -11.91 12.59
N ASN A 297 9.56 -10.63 12.34
CA ASN A 297 9.41 -9.59 13.37
C ASN A 297 7.95 -9.41 13.76
N ALA A 298 7.02 -9.48 12.80
CA ALA A 298 5.59 -9.43 13.07
C ALA A 298 5.18 -10.55 14.05
N LEU A 299 5.62 -11.78 13.78
CA LEU A 299 5.38 -12.92 14.67
C LEU A 299 6.00 -12.71 16.04
N GLU A 300 7.24 -12.21 16.13
CA GLU A 300 7.91 -11.96 17.40
C GLU A 300 7.12 -10.97 18.27
N TYR A 301 6.66 -9.86 17.70
CA TYR A 301 5.87 -8.86 18.41
C TYR A 301 4.50 -9.41 18.85
N TYR A 302 3.80 -10.16 18.01
CA TYR A 302 2.56 -10.82 18.43
C TYR A 302 2.80 -11.82 19.57
N LEU A 303 3.89 -12.59 19.53
CA LEU A 303 4.26 -13.51 20.60
C LEU A 303 4.64 -12.78 21.89
N LYS A 304 5.22 -11.57 21.82
CA LYS A 304 5.45 -10.71 22.99
C LYS A 304 4.12 -10.22 23.57
N ALA A 305 3.22 -9.72 22.74
CA ALA A 305 1.88 -9.28 23.15
C ALA A 305 1.10 -10.42 23.82
N GLN A 306 1.12 -11.62 23.22
CA GLN A 306 0.47 -12.81 23.75
C GLN A 306 1.01 -13.19 25.13
N ARG A 307 2.34 -13.26 25.28
CA ARG A 307 2.99 -13.62 26.57
C ARG A 307 2.59 -12.67 27.69
N ILE A 308 2.55 -11.37 27.39
CA ILE A 308 2.13 -10.34 28.36
C ILE A 308 0.67 -10.52 28.74
N LEU A 309 -0.23 -10.68 27.76
CA LEU A 309 -1.66 -10.87 28.03
C LEU A 309 -1.92 -12.14 28.85
N GLN A 310 -1.30 -13.25 28.50
CA GLN A 310 -1.47 -14.54 29.19
C GLN A 310 -0.92 -14.55 30.63
N GLN A 311 -0.04 -13.61 30.98
CA GLN A 311 0.43 -13.46 32.36
C GLN A 311 -0.69 -12.93 33.29
N PHE A 312 -1.62 -12.14 32.76
CA PHE A 312 -2.63 -11.43 33.56
C PHE A 312 -4.07 -11.84 33.24
N LEU A 313 -4.30 -12.52 32.11
CA LEU A 313 -5.62 -12.85 31.58
C LEU A 313 -5.73 -14.35 31.30
N PRO A 314 -6.94 -14.92 31.44
CA PRO A 314 -7.16 -16.31 31.08
C PRO A 314 -7.03 -16.50 29.55
N PRO A 315 -6.72 -17.73 29.08
CA PRO A 315 -6.50 -18.00 27.66
C PRO A 315 -7.69 -17.71 26.74
N ASP A 316 -8.91 -17.67 27.29
CA ASP A 316 -10.17 -17.38 26.61
C ASP A 316 -10.53 -15.88 26.57
N ASP A 317 -9.73 -15.01 27.19
CA ASP A 317 -9.96 -13.55 27.12
C ASP A 317 -9.97 -13.09 25.65
N PRO A 318 -10.94 -12.25 25.23
CA PRO A 318 -11.03 -11.76 23.86
C PRO A 318 -9.74 -11.12 23.33
N ARG A 319 -8.94 -10.46 24.18
CA ARG A 319 -7.65 -9.87 23.78
C ARG A 319 -6.62 -10.92 23.43
N VAL A 320 -6.55 -12.01 24.20
CA VAL A 320 -5.66 -13.15 23.90
C VAL A 320 -6.10 -13.80 22.58
N THR A 321 -7.40 -13.96 22.40
CA THR A 321 -8.01 -14.53 21.19
C THR A 321 -7.72 -13.69 19.93
N ILE A 322 -7.76 -12.35 20.04
CA ILE A 322 -7.39 -11.44 18.94
C ILE A 322 -5.92 -11.65 18.53
N VAL A 323 -5.01 -11.75 19.50
CA VAL A 323 -3.59 -11.98 19.20
C VAL A 323 -3.37 -13.36 18.57
N GLU A 324 -4.02 -14.41 19.07
CA GLU A 324 -3.91 -15.76 18.47
C GLU A 324 -4.46 -15.80 17.03
N ASN A 325 -5.53 -15.05 16.73
CA ASN A 325 -6.04 -14.91 15.37
C ASN A 325 -4.99 -14.27 14.44
N ASN A 326 -4.33 -13.21 14.90
CA ASN A 326 -3.30 -12.51 14.12
C ASN A 326 -2.04 -13.37 13.93
N ILE A 327 -1.63 -14.13 14.96
CA ILE A 327 -0.56 -15.12 14.86
C ILE A 327 -0.89 -16.17 13.77
N GLY A 328 -2.14 -16.65 13.74
CA GLY A 328 -2.62 -17.56 12.69
C GLY A 328 -2.48 -16.95 11.29
N GLY A 329 -2.84 -15.68 11.13
CA GLY A 329 -2.64 -14.92 9.89
C GLY A 329 -1.17 -14.81 9.48
N VAL A 330 -0.27 -14.51 10.41
CA VAL A 330 1.17 -14.44 10.11
C VAL A 330 1.72 -15.81 9.68
N TYR A 331 1.35 -16.90 10.37
CA TYR A 331 1.76 -18.24 9.95
C TYR A 331 1.22 -18.60 8.56
N GLN A 332 0.00 -18.19 8.22
CA GLN A 332 -0.56 -18.35 6.87
C GLN A 332 0.29 -17.62 5.83
N SER A 333 0.64 -16.35 6.09
CA SER A 333 1.51 -15.56 5.21
C SER A 333 2.91 -16.15 5.06
N MET A 334 3.43 -16.82 6.10
CA MET A 334 4.70 -17.55 6.05
C MET A 334 4.61 -18.91 5.34
N GLY A 335 3.40 -19.37 5.00
CA GLY A 335 3.17 -20.70 4.41
C GLY A 335 3.18 -21.86 5.42
N ASP A 336 3.29 -21.61 6.72
CA ASP A 336 3.16 -22.63 7.76
C ASP A 336 1.68 -22.86 8.09
N TYR A 337 0.96 -23.47 7.14
CA TYR A 337 -0.48 -23.70 7.26
C TYR A 337 -0.84 -24.60 8.45
N SER A 338 0.09 -25.45 8.89
CA SER A 338 -0.11 -26.32 10.04
C SER A 338 -0.28 -25.51 11.33
N LYS A 339 0.63 -24.55 11.58
CA LYS A 339 0.53 -23.66 12.74
C LYS A 339 -0.61 -22.66 12.59
N ALA A 340 -0.86 -22.16 11.37
CA ALA A 340 -1.99 -21.28 11.10
C ALA A 340 -3.32 -21.93 11.49
N LEU A 341 -3.54 -23.19 11.07
CA LEU A 341 -4.74 -23.96 11.45
C LEU A 341 -4.82 -24.21 12.95
N LEU A 342 -3.71 -24.58 13.61
CA LEU A 342 -3.70 -24.80 15.06
C LEU A 342 -4.10 -23.55 15.84
N SER A 343 -3.58 -22.37 15.46
CA SER A 343 -3.95 -21.10 16.08
C SER A 343 -5.42 -20.76 15.81
N MET A 344 -5.88 -20.91 14.57
CA MET A 344 -7.26 -20.60 14.21
C MET A 344 -8.28 -21.57 14.85
N GLN A 345 -7.92 -22.84 15.05
CA GLN A 345 -8.76 -23.81 15.76
C GLN A 345 -8.95 -23.48 17.24
N LYS A 346 -7.91 -22.94 17.90
CA LYS A 346 -8.06 -22.45 19.29
C LYS A 346 -9.00 -21.26 19.34
N VAL A 347 -8.83 -20.30 18.43
CA VAL A 347 -9.70 -19.12 18.31
C VAL A 347 -11.15 -19.54 18.04
N LEU A 348 -11.37 -20.47 17.12
CA LEU A 348 -12.70 -20.96 16.79
C LEU A 348 -13.36 -21.61 18.00
N ARG A 349 -12.66 -22.52 18.71
CA ARG A 349 -13.21 -23.19 19.88
C ARG A 349 -13.66 -22.21 20.97
N VAL A 350 -12.80 -21.24 21.31
CA VAL A 350 -13.14 -20.22 22.31
C VAL A 350 -14.36 -19.42 21.87
N ARG A 351 -14.45 -19.02 20.60
CA ARG A 351 -15.58 -18.25 20.07
C ARG A 351 -16.87 -19.07 19.98
N GLU A 352 -16.82 -20.35 19.63
CA GLU A 352 -17.97 -21.25 19.63
C GLU A 352 -18.51 -21.49 21.05
N GLU A 353 -17.64 -21.52 22.06
CA GLU A 353 -18.03 -21.70 23.47
C GLU A 353 -18.55 -20.41 24.13
N SER A 354 -18.04 -19.24 23.71
CA SER A 354 -18.29 -17.95 24.39
C SER A 354 -19.28 -17.02 23.67
N LEU A 355 -19.51 -17.20 22.37
CA LEU A 355 -20.37 -16.33 21.55
C LEU A 355 -21.64 -17.05 21.09
N SER A 356 -22.65 -16.30 20.69
CA SER A 356 -23.82 -16.88 20.04
C SER A 356 -23.47 -17.42 18.64
N SER A 357 -24.23 -18.40 18.17
CA SER A 357 -23.99 -19.05 16.87
C SER A 357 -24.11 -18.10 15.66
N ASP A 358 -24.71 -16.93 15.86
CA ASP A 358 -24.96 -15.87 14.88
C ASP A 358 -24.07 -14.63 15.11
N ASP A 359 -22.99 -14.74 15.90
CA ASP A 359 -22.06 -13.65 16.19
C ASP A 359 -21.14 -13.34 14.99
N LEU A 360 -20.92 -12.05 14.72
CA LEU A 360 -20.09 -11.56 13.61
C LEU A 360 -18.60 -11.89 13.78
N GLN A 361 -18.10 -12.03 15.01
CA GLN A 361 -16.72 -12.46 15.28
C GLN A 361 -16.55 -13.95 14.98
N LEU A 362 -17.57 -14.77 15.26
CA LEU A 362 -17.57 -16.17 14.86
C LEU A 362 -17.55 -16.30 13.34
N ALA A 363 -18.40 -15.54 12.63
CA ALA A 363 -18.40 -15.47 11.16
C ALA A 363 -17.04 -15.05 10.59
N SER A 364 -16.38 -14.06 11.20
CA SER A 364 -15.04 -13.63 10.80
C SER A 364 -14.00 -14.74 10.97
N THR A 365 -14.12 -15.56 12.02
CA THR A 365 -13.27 -16.73 12.24
C THR A 365 -13.45 -17.77 11.15
N TYR A 366 -14.71 -18.08 10.81
CA TYR A 366 -15.00 -19.00 9.71
C TYR A 366 -14.43 -18.49 8.39
N ASN A 367 -14.56 -17.19 8.09
CA ASN A 367 -13.96 -16.60 6.89
C ASN A 367 -12.43 -16.76 6.89
N ASN A 368 -11.75 -16.53 8.02
CA ASN A 368 -10.30 -16.70 8.12
C ASN A 368 -9.87 -18.17 8.00
N MET A 369 -10.64 -19.11 8.54
CA MET A 369 -10.41 -20.55 8.30
C MET A 369 -10.55 -20.90 6.82
N GLY A 370 -11.56 -20.34 6.15
CA GLY A 370 -11.73 -20.45 4.71
C GLY A 370 -10.49 -20.01 3.95
N GLU A 371 -9.90 -18.86 4.31
CA GLU A 371 -8.68 -18.34 3.69
C GLU A 371 -7.47 -19.26 3.87
N ILE A 372 -7.31 -19.86 5.06
CA ILE A 372 -6.23 -20.80 5.33
C ILE A 372 -6.38 -22.05 4.43
N TYR A 373 -7.58 -22.64 4.38
CA TYR A 373 -7.84 -23.80 3.52
C TYR A 373 -7.69 -23.46 2.02
N ARG A 374 -8.12 -22.26 1.60
CA ARG A 374 -7.92 -21.76 0.23
C ARG A 374 -6.43 -21.66 -0.10
N SER A 375 -5.63 -21.15 0.82
CA SER A 375 -4.16 -21.06 0.68
C SER A 375 -3.50 -22.44 0.55
N MET A 376 -4.06 -23.45 1.24
CA MET A 376 -3.66 -24.86 1.11
C MET A 376 -4.18 -25.53 -0.18
N LYS A 377 -4.97 -24.83 -1.00
CA LYS A 377 -5.69 -25.36 -2.17
C LYS A 377 -6.74 -26.43 -1.82
N ASP A 378 -7.16 -26.52 -0.56
CA ASP A 378 -8.28 -27.34 -0.13
C ASP A 378 -9.59 -26.55 -0.29
N TYR A 379 -10.01 -26.42 -1.55
CA TYR A 379 -11.16 -25.61 -1.94
C TYR A 379 -12.49 -26.12 -1.36
N SER A 380 -12.58 -27.42 -1.06
CA SER A 380 -13.78 -28.02 -0.48
C SER A 380 -14.01 -27.55 0.95
N ASN A 381 -12.98 -27.63 1.80
CA ASN A 381 -13.07 -27.10 3.16
C ASN A 381 -13.19 -25.58 3.17
N ALA A 382 -12.47 -24.88 2.27
CA ALA A 382 -12.58 -23.44 2.12
C ALA A 382 -14.03 -22.99 1.86
N SER A 383 -14.69 -23.60 0.86
CA SER A 383 -16.09 -23.31 0.52
C SER A 383 -17.02 -23.51 1.71
N SER A 384 -16.87 -24.61 2.44
CA SER A 384 -17.73 -24.91 3.60
C SER A 384 -17.61 -23.84 4.70
N PHE A 385 -16.38 -23.40 4.99
CA PHE A 385 -16.15 -22.36 5.99
C PHE A 385 -16.64 -20.98 5.54
N TYR A 386 -16.42 -20.59 4.29
CA TYR A 386 -16.97 -19.33 3.78
C TYR A 386 -18.50 -19.33 3.74
N GLU A 387 -19.15 -20.44 3.39
CA GLU A 387 -20.62 -20.54 3.39
C GLU A 387 -21.19 -20.37 4.80
N LYS A 388 -20.55 -20.94 5.84
CA LYS A 388 -20.92 -20.69 7.25
C LYS A 388 -20.79 -19.21 7.62
N ALA A 389 -19.68 -18.57 7.23
CA ALA A 389 -19.48 -17.14 7.47
C ALA A 389 -20.54 -16.31 6.75
N LEU A 390 -20.82 -16.64 5.49
CA LEU A 390 -21.78 -15.94 4.66
C LEU A 390 -23.20 -15.98 5.24
N GLN A 391 -23.63 -17.14 5.76
CA GLN A 391 -24.94 -17.27 6.38
C GLN A 391 -25.13 -16.24 7.51
N ILE A 392 -24.17 -16.17 8.43
CA ILE A 392 -24.22 -15.23 9.56
C ILE A 392 -24.16 -13.78 9.05
N PHE A 393 -23.26 -13.48 8.11
CA PHE A 393 -23.15 -12.13 7.55
C PHE A 393 -24.43 -11.67 6.84
N GLN A 394 -25.12 -12.55 6.11
CA GLN A 394 -26.38 -12.22 5.44
C GLN A 394 -27.52 -11.98 6.44
N GLU A 395 -27.54 -12.72 7.54
CA GLU A 395 -28.55 -12.55 8.59
C GLU A 395 -28.35 -11.27 9.41
N LYS A 396 -27.10 -10.85 9.63
CA LYS A 396 -26.75 -9.76 10.56
C LYS A 396 -26.40 -8.43 9.92
N LEU A 397 -25.95 -8.42 8.67
CA LEU A 397 -25.47 -7.22 8.01
C LEU A 397 -26.46 -6.72 6.96
N PRO A 398 -26.54 -5.39 6.72
CA PRO A 398 -27.27 -4.85 5.58
C PRO A 398 -26.77 -5.46 4.26
N SER A 399 -27.66 -5.63 3.28
CA SER A 399 -27.35 -6.28 2.00
C SER A 399 -26.24 -5.61 1.17
N ILE A 400 -25.94 -4.33 1.46
CA ILE A 400 -24.87 -3.55 0.82
C ILE A 400 -23.61 -3.41 1.70
N HIS A 401 -23.49 -4.19 2.77
CA HIS A 401 -22.36 -4.07 3.69
C HIS A 401 -21.05 -4.56 3.04
N PRO A 402 -19.92 -3.84 3.15
CA PRO A 402 -18.64 -4.22 2.53
C PRO A 402 -18.13 -5.62 2.90
N THR A 403 -18.36 -6.07 4.14
CA THR A 403 -18.00 -7.44 4.57
C THR A 403 -18.66 -8.53 3.75
N LEU A 404 -19.89 -8.33 3.27
CA LEU A 404 -20.54 -9.29 2.36
C LEU A 404 -19.80 -9.34 1.02
N ALA A 405 -19.34 -8.21 0.49
CA ALA A 405 -18.55 -8.18 -0.74
C ALA A 405 -17.22 -8.93 -0.59
N ILE A 406 -16.55 -8.81 0.56
CA ILE A 406 -15.32 -9.58 0.85
C ILE A 406 -15.62 -11.08 0.85
N CYS A 407 -16.64 -11.51 1.60
CA CYS A 407 -17.01 -12.92 1.70
C CYS A 407 -17.44 -13.50 0.34
N TYR A 408 -18.27 -12.78 -0.42
CA TYR A 408 -18.66 -13.18 -1.77
C TYR A 408 -17.47 -13.28 -2.73
N ASN A 409 -16.50 -12.37 -2.64
CA ASN A 409 -15.29 -12.44 -3.47
C ASN A 409 -14.47 -13.70 -3.16
N ASN A 410 -14.32 -14.05 -1.88
CA ASN A 410 -13.59 -15.23 -1.46
C ASN A 410 -14.29 -16.53 -1.94
N ILE A 411 -15.61 -16.59 -1.83
CA ILE A 411 -16.42 -17.70 -2.37
C ILE A 411 -16.29 -17.78 -3.89
N ALA A 412 -16.33 -16.63 -4.58
CA ALA A 412 -16.18 -16.57 -6.03
C ALA A 412 -14.81 -17.13 -6.49
N ASP A 413 -13.73 -16.76 -5.81
CA ASP A 413 -12.37 -17.26 -6.08
C ASP A 413 -12.30 -18.79 -5.87
N VAL A 414 -12.81 -19.30 -4.74
CA VAL A 414 -12.84 -20.74 -4.48
C VAL A 414 -13.63 -21.50 -5.54
N TYR A 415 -14.82 -21.03 -5.90
CA TYR A 415 -15.61 -21.68 -6.95
C TYR A 415 -14.97 -21.57 -8.33
N HIS A 416 -14.26 -20.48 -8.64
CA HIS A 416 -13.46 -20.38 -9.85
C HIS A 416 -12.37 -21.45 -9.87
N CYS A 417 -11.62 -21.61 -8.77
CA CYS A 417 -10.60 -22.65 -8.62
C CYS A 417 -11.15 -24.08 -8.71
N MET A 418 -12.39 -24.31 -8.26
CA MET A 418 -13.08 -25.60 -8.40
C MET A 418 -13.67 -25.84 -9.81
N GLY A 419 -13.55 -24.89 -10.74
CA GLY A 419 -14.19 -24.96 -12.06
C GLY A 419 -15.71 -24.76 -12.06
N LYS A 420 -16.30 -24.36 -10.92
CA LYS A 420 -17.73 -24.04 -10.77
C LYS A 420 -18.01 -22.61 -11.26
N LEU A 421 -17.76 -22.37 -12.55
CA LEU A 421 -17.74 -21.02 -13.15
C LEU A 421 -19.07 -20.25 -13.04
N SER A 422 -20.22 -20.94 -13.05
CA SER A 422 -21.53 -20.29 -12.89
C SER A 422 -21.73 -19.75 -11.46
N SER A 423 -21.33 -20.52 -10.44
CA SER A 423 -21.39 -20.07 -9.05
C SER A 423 -20.38 -18.94 -8.81
N ALA A 424 -19.16 -19.06 -9.35
CA ALA A 424 -18.17 -18.00 -9.27
C ALA A 424 -18.67 -16.67 -9.86
N LEU A 425 -19.31 -16.73 -11.03
CA LEU A 425 -19.90 -15.57 -11.68
C LEU A 425 -21.00 -14.94 -10.81
N PHE A 426 -21.94 -15.74 -10.31
CA PHE A 426 -23.02 -15.26 -9.44
C PHE A 426 -22.51 -14.48 -8.24
N PHE A 427 -21.52 -15.03 -7.52
CA PHE A 427 -20.95 -14.36 -6.36
C PHE A 427 -20.15 -13.11 -6.74
N CYS A 428 -19.40 -13.13 -7.84
CA CYS A 428 -18.67 -11.96 -8.31
C CYS A 428 -19.61 -10.82 -8.76
N GLU A 429 -20.76 -11.14 -9.36
CA GLU A 429 -21.81 -10.16 -9.68
C GLU A 429 -22.41 -9.53 -8.42
N LYS A 430 -22.54 -10.29 -7.32
CA LYS A 430 -22.95 -9.75 -6.02
C LYS A 430 -21.92 -8.79 -5.41
N VAL A 431 -20.64 -9.08 -5.55
CA VAL A 431 -19.55 -8.15 -5.18
C VAL A 431 -19.71 -6.85 -5.96
N LEU A 432 -19.89 -6.95 -7.28
CA LEU A 432 -20.03 -5.79 -8.16
C LEU A 432 -21.26 -4.94 -7.79
N GLU A 433 -22.41 -5.56 -7.49
CA GLU A 433 -23.64 -4.88 -7.07
C GLU A 433 -23.41 -4.03 -5.80
N ILE A 434 -22.74 -4.60 -4.80
CA ILE A 434 -22.44 -3.90 -3.54
C ILE A 434 -21.48 -2.74 -3.80
N GLN A 435 -20.40 -2.98 -4.53
CA GLN A 435 -19.37 -1.97 -4.78
C GLN A 435 -19.88 -0.81 -5.63
N GLN A 436 -20.67 -1.07 -6.68
CA GLN A 436 -21.25 0.00 -7.52
C GLN A 436 -22.23 0.90 -6.75
N ARG A 437 -22.88 0.39 -5.70
CA ARG A 437 -23.78 1.17 -4.84
C ARG A 437 -23.06 1.95 -3.75
N SER A 438 -21.88 1.49 -3.32
CA SER A 438 -21.18 2.00 -2.13
C SER A 438 -19.90 2.77 -2.43
N LEU A 439 -19.33 2.62 -3.62
CA LEU A 439 -18.02 3.17 -3.98
C LEU A 439 -18.12 4.12 -5.19
N PRO A 440 -17.22 5.11 -5.29
CA PRO A 440 -17.04 5.89 -6.51
C PRO A 440 -16.72 5.01 -7.72
N SER A 441 -17.15 5.43 -8.92
CA SER A 441 -16.99 4.64 -10.16
C SER A 441 -15.53 4.32 -10.56
N ASP A 442 -14.57 5.03 -9.98
CA ASP A 442 -13.13 4.87 -10.21
C ASP A 442 -12.42 4.21 -9.01
N HIS A 443 -13.15 3.59 -8.08
CA HIS A 443 -12.56 2.95 -6.91
C HIS A 443 -11.72 1.69 -7.29
N PRO A 444 -10.56 1.42 -6.67
CA PRO A 444 -9.69 0.30 -7.05
C PRO A 444 -10.36 -1.07 -6.88
N ASP A 445 -11.21 -1.22 -5.86
CA ASP A 445 -11.97 -2.45 -5.64
C ASP A 445 -12.86 -2.82 -6.83
N LEU A 446 -13.43 -1.85 -7.55
CA LEU A 446 -14.17 -2.11 -8.79
C LEU A 446 -13.24 -2.65 -9.88
N ALA A 447 -12.01 -2.18 -9.97
CA ALA A 447 -11.02 -2.70 -10.92
C ALA A 447 -10.66 -4.16 -10.59
N ILE A 448 -10.51 -4.51 -9.31
CA ILE A 448 -10.28 -5.90 -8.87
C ILE A 448 -11.47 -6.79 -9.27
N THR A 449 -12.70 -6.34 -9.01
CA THR A 449 -13.91 -7.09 -9.34
C THR A 449 -14.08 -7.26 -10.85
N TYR A 450 -13.86 -6.21 -11.65
CA TYR A 450 -13.88 -6.33 -13.11
C TYR A 450 -12.78 -7.27 -13.62
N ASN A 451 -11.58 -7.24 -13.03
CA ASN A 451 -10.54 -8.19 -13.38
C ASN A 451 -10.96 -9.65 -13.08
N ASN A 452 -11.61 -9.89 -11.94
CA ASN A 452 -12.11 -11.23 -11.58
C ASN A 452 -13.24 -11.70 -12.52
N LEU A 453 -14.17 -10.82 -12.91
CA LEU A 453 -15.17 -11.11 -13.94
C LEU A 453 -14.50 -11.44 -15.28
N GLY A 454 -13.47 -10.69 -15.67
CA GLY A 454 -12.66 -10.97 -16.86
C GLY A 454 -12.05 -12.37 -16.82
N ARG A 455 -11.45 -12.76 -15.69
CA ARG A 455 -10.88 -14.11 -15.48
C ARG A 455 -11.96 -15.20 -15.58
N ILE A 456 -13.13 -14.99 -14.98
CA ILE A 456 -14.23 -15.97 -15.01
C ILE A 456 -14.76 -16.15 -16.44
N HIS A 457 -15.01 -15.06 -17.18
CA HIS A 457 -15.45 -15.14 -18.58
C HIS A 457 -14.40 -15.78 -19.48
N GLN A 458 -13.11 -15.48 -19.27
CA GLN A 458 -12.02 -16.16 -19.96
C GLN A 458 -12.07 -17.68 -19.74
N SER A 459 -12.23 -18.14 -18.49
CA SER A 459 -12.36 -19.56 -18.17
C SER A 459 -13.62 -20.21 -18.75
N LYS A 460 -14.69 -19.44 -18.98
CA LYS A 460 -15.92 -19.91 -19.64
C LYS A 460 -15.78 -20.02 -21.17
N GLY A 461 -14.66 -19.58 -21.74
CA GLY A 461 -14.49 -19.52 -23.20
C GLY A 461 -15.20 -18.34 -23.86
N ASP A 462 -15.41 -17.25 -23.12
CA ASP A 462 -16.04 -16.01 -23.60
C ASP A 462 -15.01 -14.85 -23.64
N PRO A 463 -14.10 -14.86 -24.63
CA PRO A 463 -12.96 -13.93 -24.67
C PRO A 463 -13.38 -12.48 -24.89
N LEU A 464 -14.46 -12.21 -25.63
CA LEU A 464 -14.90 -10.84 -25.93
C LEU A 464 -15.45 -10.14 -24.69
N THR A 465 -16.28 -10.83 -23.90
CA THR A 465 -16.76 -10.29 -22.63
C THR A 465 -15.62 -10.13 -21.63
N ALA A 466 -14.67 -11.07 -21.60
CA ALA A 466 -13.48 -10.94 -20.76
C ALA A 466 -12.64 -9.71 -21.13
N ILE A 467 -12.42 -9.43 -22.42
CA ILE A 467 -11.75 -8.21 -22.89
C ILE A 467 -12.47 -6.96 -22.39
N SER A 468 -13.79 -6.90 -22.51
CA SER A 468 -14.61 -5.75 -22.04
C SER A 468 -14.40 -5.47 -20.54
N PHE A 469 -14.38 -6.51 -19.71
CA PHE A 469 -14.11 -6.35 -18.28
C PHE A 469 -12.67 -5.93 -17.96
N TYR A 470 -11.67 -6.48 -18.65
CA TYR A 470 -10.29 -6.03 -18.49
C TYR A 470 -10.07 -4.60 -18.99
N GLN A 471 -10.82 -4.15 -20.00
CA GLN A 471 -10.81 -2.75 -20.44
C GLN A 471 -11.36 -1.80 -19.36
N LYS A 472 -12.49 -2.15 -18.71
CA LYS A 472 -12.99 -1.39 -17.54
C LYS A 472 -11.97 -1.34 -16.40
N THR A 473 -11.29 -2.46 -16.13
CA THR A 473 -10.18 -2.52 -15.17
C THR A 473 -9.07 -1.53 -15.53
N THR A 474 -8.68 -1.49 -16.80
CA THR A 474 -7.65 -0.58 -17.35
C THR A 474 -8.05 0.89 -17.19
N GLU A 475 -9.31 1.23 -17.46
CA GLU A 475 -9.82 2.61 -17.33
C GLU A 475 -9.72 3.13 -15.90
N ILE A 476 -10.05 2.29 -14.91
CA ILE A 476 -9.94 2.65 -13.50
C ILE A 476 -8.47 2.78 -13.09
N ARG A 477 -7.64 1.77 -13.42
CA ARG A 477 -6.22 1.77 -13.06
C ARG A 477 -5.46 2.95 -13.65
N LYS A 478 -5.73 3.35 -14.90
CA LYS A 478 -5.11 4.53 -15.53
C LYS A 478 -5.38 5.85 -14.80
N LYS A 479 -6.49 5.97 -14.07
CA LYS A 479 -6.81 7.18 -13.30
C LYS A 479 -6.05 7.27 -11.98
N ARG A 480 -5.53 6.16 -11.46
CA ARG A 480 -5.00 6.06 -10.10
C ARG A 480 -3.56 5.58 -10.00
N LEU A 481 -3.10 4.79 -10.96
CA LEU A 481 -1.77 4.22 -11.00
C LEU A 481 -0.90 4.98 -12.00
N SER A 482 0.41 5.01 -11.75
CA SER A 482 1.37 5.49 -12.74
C SER A 482 1.33 4.60 -14.00
N GLU A 483 1.68 5.16 -15.16
CA GLU A 483 1.65 4.42 -16.43
C GLU A 483 2.55 3.17 -16.42
N ASN A 484 3.62 3.19 -15.62
CA ASN A 484 4.58 2.08 -15.48
C ASN A 484 4.27 1.16 -14.29
N HIS A 485 3.08 1.20 -13.69
CA HIS A 485 2.74 0.31 -12.57
C HIS A 485 2.56 -1.15 -13.03
N LEU A 486 3.10 -2.12 -12.28
CA LEU A 486 3.07 -3.55 -12.67
C LEU A 486 1.65 -4.13 -12.85
N ASP A 487 0.66 -3.66 -12.07
CA ASP A 487 -0.74 -4.04 -12.26
C ASP A 487 -1.29 -3.67 -13.65
N MET A 488 -0.80 -2.61 -14.28
CA MET A 488 -1.15 -2.28 -15.66
C MET A 488 -0.63 -3.34 -16.62
N ALA A 489 0.61 -3.80 -16.43
CA ALA A 489 1.21 -4.86 -17.24
C ALA A 489 0.41 -6.16 -17.13
N LEU A 490 -0.05 -6.53 -15.93
CA LEU A 490 -0.86 -7.73 -15.73
C LEU A 490 -2.18 -7.67 -16.53
N THR A 491 -2.90 -6.54 -16.47
CA THR A 491 -4.15 -6.39 -17.25
C THR A 491 -3.89 -6.40 -18.75
N TYR A 492 -2.85 -5.69 -19.21
CA TYR A 492 -2.48 -5.68 -20.62
C TYR A 492 -2.08 -7.08 -21.12
N ASN A 493 -1.37 -7.86 -20.30
CA ASN A 493 -1.03 -9.24 -20.66
C ASN A 493 -2.28 -10.10 -20.83
N HIS A 494 -3.26 -10.00 -19.91
CA HIS A 494 -4.52 -10.73 -20.03
C HIS A 494 -5.29 -10.35 -21.30
N ILE A 495 -5.38 -9.06 -21.62
CA ILE A 495 -6.01 -8.57 -22.86
C ILE A 495 -5.26 -9.10 -24.09
N GLY A 496 -3.93 -9.01 -24.09
CA GLY A 496 -3.09 -9.47 -25.19
C GLY A 496 -3.21 -10.98 -25.46
N LEU A 497 -3.25 -11.79 -24.41
CA LEU A 497 -3.49 -13.24 -24.50
C LEU A 497 -4.88 -13.56 -25.05
N LEU A 498 -5.91 -12.79 -24.67
CA LEU A 498 -7.25 -12.98 -25.21
C LEU A 498 -7.33 -12.62 -26.70
N TYR A 499 -6.74 -11.50 -27.12
CA TYR A 499 -6.64 -11.15 -28.54
C TYR A 499 -5.87 -12.21 -29.34
N GLN A 500 -4.78 -12.75 -28.79
CA GLN A 500 -4.05 -13.85 -29.39
C GLN A 500 -4.94 -15.10 -29.55
N SER A 501 -5.77 -15.42 -28.57
CA SER A 501 -6.66 -16.59 -28.59
C SER A 501 -7.76 -16.52 -29.64
N ILE A 502 -8.23 -15.31 -29.99
CA ILE A 502 -9.25 -15.09 -31.03
C ILE A 502 -8.65 -14.79 -32.41
N GLY A 503 -7.32 -14.84 -32.54
CA GLY A 503 -6.61 -14.63 -33.81
C GLY A 503 -6.38 -13.16 -34.20
N ASP A 504 -6.68 -12.20 -33.33
CA ASP A 504 -6.38 -10.78 -33.57
C ASP A 504 -4.97 -10.45 -33.08
N TYR A 505 -3.99 -10.88 -33.87
CA TYR A 505 -2.58 -10.76 -33.50
C TYR A 505 -2.08 -9.32 -33.44
N ASN A 506 -2.68 -8.39 -34.20
CA ASN A 506 -2.29 -6.98 -34.17
C ASN A 506 -2.59 -6.35 -32.80
N ASN A 507 -3.80 -6.56 -32.27
CA ASN A 507 -4.14 -6.10 -30.93
C ASN A 507 -3.35 -6.88 -29.86
N ALA A 508 -3.14 -8.19 -30.04
CA ALA A 508 -2.31 -8.98 -29.14
C ALA A 508 -0.90 -8.38 -28.98
N ILE A 509 -0.23 -8.10 -30.10
CA ILE A 509 1.11 -7.49 -30.14
C ILE A 509 1.11 -6.11 -29.48
N SER A 510 0.12 -5.26 -29.76
CA SER A 510 0.01 -3.94 -29.15
C SER A 510 -0.05 -4.00 -27.61
N PHE A 511 -0.90 -4.87 -27.05
CA PHE A 511 -1.03 -5.01 -25.59
C PHE A 511 0.15 -5.76 -24.95
N GLN A 512 0.71 -6.77 -25.62
CA GLN A 512 1.89 -7.50 -25.14
C GLN A 512 3.15 -6.61 -25.17
N SER A 513 3.28 -5.70 -26.15
CA SER A 513 4.39 -4.74 -26.19
C SER A 513 4.34 -3.75 -25.02
N LYS A 514 3.14 -3.24 -24.67
CA LYS A 514 2.94 -2.41 -23.47
C LYS A 514 3.26 -3.16 -22.18
N THR A 515 2.88 -4.44 -22.11
CA THR A 515 3.23 -5.31 -20.98
C THR A 515 4.73 -5.41 -20.82
N LEU A 516 5.43 -5.71 -21.92
CA LEU A 516 6.88 -5.87 -21.94
C LEU A 516 7.60 -4.57 -21.54
N GLU A 517 7.20 -3.43 -22.10
CA GLU A 517 7.81 -2.13 -21.78
C GLU A 517 7.74 -1.81 -20.27
N ILE A 518 6.59 -2.06 -19.64
CA ILE A 518 6.42 -1.84 -18.20
C ILE A 518 7.29 -2.81 -17.40
N GLN A 519 7.32 -4.09 -17.78
CA GLN A 519 8.10 -5.10 -17.06
C GLN A 519 9.61 -4.91 -17.20
N GLU A 520 10.12 -4.51 -18.37
CA GLU A 520 11.54 -4.19 -18.57
C GLU A 520 12.03 -3.05 -17.67
N LYS A 521 11.16 -2.07 -17.37
CA LYS A 521 11.50 -0.94 -16.50
C LYS A 521 11.48 -1.29 -15.00
N ASN A 522 10.66 -2.25 -14.59
CA ASN A 522 10.34 -2.48 -13.18
C ASN A 522 10.85 -3.81 -12.61
N LEU A 523 11.16 -4.79 -13.46
CA LEU A 523 11.60 -6.12 -13.03
C LEU A 523 13.10 -6.29 -13.29
N ILE A 524 13.74 -7.13 -12.48
CA ILE A 524 15.10 -7.58 -12.74
C ILE A 524 15.16 -8.39 -14.06
N SER A 525 16.31 -8.37 -14.73
CA SER A 525 16.45 -8.94 -16.08
C SER A 525 16.19 -10.44 -16.17
N THR A 526 16.26 -11.18 -15.07
CA THR A 526 16.02 -12.64 -15.01
C THR A 526 14.62 -13.04 -14.57
N HIS A 527 13.73 -12.06 -14.38
CA HIS A 527 12.42 -12.28 -13.77
C HIS A 527 11.50 -13.16 -14.66
N PRO A 528 10.81 -14.19 -14.11
CA PRO A 528 9.90 -15.07 -14.87
C PRO A 528 8.82 -14.37 -15.69
N ASN A 529 8.16 -13.36 -15.12
CA ASN A 529 7.17 -12.57 -15.86
C ASN A 529 7.75 -11.90 -17.12
N LEU A 530 9.01 -11.47 -17.10
CA LEU A 530 9.67 -10.87 -18.26
C LEU A 530 9.90 -11.91 -19.37
N ALA A 531 10.35 -13.12 -18.99
CA ALA A 531 10.46 -14.25 -19.90
C ALA A 531 9.10 -14.60 -20.54
N ASP A 532 8.02 -14.60 -19.76
CA ASP A 532 6.69 -14.84 -20.28
C ASP A 532 6.19 -13.75 -21.22
N ALA A 533 6.47 -12.47 -20.96
CA ALA A 533 6.10 -11.38 -21.85
C ALA A 533 6.81 -11.48 -23.20
N TYR A 534 8.12 -11.74 -23.22
CA TYR A 534 8.87 -11.99 -24.46
C TYR A 534 8.30 -13.19 -25.23
N ARG A 535 8.02 -14.30 -24.53
CA ARG A 535 7.46 -15.52 -25.14
C ARG A 535 6.09 -15.27 -25.76
N ASN A 536 5.21 -14.55 -25.06
CA ASN A 536 3.86 -14.25 -25.52
C ASN A 536 3.88 -13.37 -26.77
N LEU A 537 4.73 -12.33 -26.77
CA LEU A 537 4.93 -11.45 -27.92
C LEU A 537 5.54 -12.20 -29.12
N ALA A 538 6.57 -13.03 -28.86
CA ALA A 538 7.19 -13.88 -29.88
C ALA A 538 6.17 -14.82 -30.53
N LYS A 539 5.30 -15.44 -29.72
CA LYS A 539 4.25 -16.33 -30.20
C LYS A 539 3.23 -15.59 -31.08
N SER A 540 2.86 -14.35 -30.74
CA SER A 540 1.96 -13.55 -31.60
C SER A 540 2.60 -13.22 -32.95
N TYR A 541 3.88 -12.86 -32.99
CA TYR A 541 4.62 -12.68 -34.25
C TYR A 541 4.73 -13.98 -35.05
N GLN A 542 5.02 -15.10 -34.38
CA GLN A 542 5.04 -16.43 -35.00
C GLN A 542 3.68 -16.75 -35.63
N SER A 543 2.57 -16.52 -34.94
CA SER A 543 1.22 -16.77 -35.47
C SER A 543 0.86 -15.87 -36.67
N MET A 544 1.49 -14.71 -36.81
CA MET A 544 1.41 -13.87 -38.01
C MET A 544 2.34 -14.31 -39.15
N GLY A 545 3.24 -15.27 -38.89
CA GLY A 545 4.31 -15.65 -39.82
C GLY A 545 5.50 -14.69 -39.86
N ASP A 546 5.59 -13.70 -38.96
CA ASP A 546 6.73 -12.77 -38.86
C ASP A 546 7.85 -13.39 -38.00
N TYR A 547 8.49 -14.42 -38.55
CA TYR A 547 9.56 -15.15 -37.85
C TYR A 547 10.81 -14.29 -37.60
N ILE A 548 11.01 -13.23 -38.41
CA ILE A 548 12.12 -12.28 -38.26
C ILE A 548 12.00 -11.55 -36.93
N LYS A 549 10.79 -11.19 -36.50
CA LYS A 549 10.56 -10.58 -35.18
C LYS A 549 10.41 -11.60 -34.05
N ALA A 550 9.87 -12.78 -34.33
CA ALA A 550 9.67 -13.81 -33.30
C ALA A 550 11.00 -14.37 -32.75
N LEU A 551 11.97 -14.67 -33.63
CA LEU A 551 13.22 -15.34 -33.25
C LEU A 551 14.07 -14.56 -32.22
N PRO A 552 14.33 -13.24 -32.39
CA PRO A 552 15.07 -12.47 -31.38
C PRO A 552 14.38 -12.44 -30.01
N LEU A 553 13.05 -12.43 -29.99
CA LEU A 553 12.27 -12.45 -28.75
C LEU A 553 12.36 -13.82 -28.06
N TYR A 554 12.31 -14.92 -28.83
CA TYR A 554 12.58 -16.25 -28.26
C TYR A 554 14.00 -16.38 -27.73
N GLN A 555 14.99 -15.77 -28.40
CA GLN A 555 16.36 -15.75 -27.89
C GLN A 555 16.44 -15.03 -26.54
N LYS A 556 15.71 -13.93 -26.33
CA LYS A 556 15.63 -13.27 -25.01
C LYS A 556 15.09 -14.19 -23.93
N VAL A 557 14.08 -15.01 -24.22
CA VAL A 557 13.56 -16.00 -23.26
C VAL A 557 14.61 -17.05 -22.93
N ILE A 558 15.38 -17.49 -23.93
CA ILE A 558 16.48 -18.45 -23.74
C ILE A 558 17.56 -17.83 -22.84
N ASP A 559 18.00 -16.60 -23.13
CA ASP A 559 19.02 -15.90 -22.33
C ASP A 559 18.59 -15.77 -20.85
N ILE A 560 17.33 -15.40 -20.60
CA ILE A 560 16.75 -15.33 -19.25
C ILE A 560 16.71 -16.72 -18.59
N GLY A 561 16.24 -17.72 -19.34
CA GLY A 561 16.14 -19.10 -18.89
C GLY A 561 17.47 -19.73 -18.54
N GLU A 562 18.54 -19.40 -19.28
CA GLU A 562 19.90 -19.89 -19.01
C GLU A 562 20.54 -19.20 -17.80
N GLN A 563 20.20 -17.93 -17.55
CA GLN A 563 20.67 -17.18 -16.38
C GLN A 563 19.99 -17.60 -15.07
N SER A 564 18.70 -17.96 -15.10
CA SER A 564 17.97 -18.48 -13.93
C SER A 564 17.09 -19.70 -14.28
N PRO A 565 17.70 -20.89 -14.50
CA PRO A 565 16.97 -22.07 -14.99
C PRO A 565 15.89 -22.58 -14.04
N SER A 566 16.12 -22.56 -12.72
CA SER A 566 15.15 -23.05 -11.74
C SER A 566 13.89 -22.20 -11.63
N GLU A 567 13.95 -20.93 -12.02
CA GLU A 567 12.81 -20.00 -11.95
C GLU A 567 12.09 -19.89 -13.29
N ASN A 568 12.79 -20.16 -14.41
CA ASN A 568 12.31 -19.90 -15.77
C ASN A 568 12.14 -21.16 -16.64
N TYR A 569 12.32 -22.36 -16.09
CA TYR A 569 12.26 -23.62 -16.85
C TYR A 569 10.95 -23.80 -17.65
N LEU A 570 9.82 -23.34 -17.13
CA LEU A 570 8.54 -23.39 -17.84
C LEU A 570 8.57 -22.55 -19.12
N SER A 571 8.89 -21.27 -19.00
CA SER A 571 8.94 -20.35 -20.15
C SER A 571 9.99 -20.76 -21.16
N LEU A 572 11.14 -21.28 -20.70
CA LEU A 572 12.19 -21.85 -21.54
C LEU A 572 11.70 -23.08 -22.31
N SER A 573 11.08 -24.05 -21.63
CA SER A 573 10.56 -25.26 -22.27
C SER A 573 9.45 -24.95 -23.27
N PHE A 574 8.53 -24.04 -22.94
CA PHE A 574 7.50 -23.60 -23.89
C PHE A 574 8.09 -22.88 -25.09
N THR A 575 9.15 -22.09 -24.88
CA THR A 575 9.85 -21.40 -25.97
C THR A 575 10.46 -22.39 -26.95
N TYR A 576 11.19 -23.38 -26.46
CA TYR A 576 11.72 -24.44 -27.32
C TYR A 576 10.60 -25.20 -28.06
N ASN A 577 9.48 -25.50 -27.40
CA ASN A 577 8.35 -26.15 -28.07
C ASN A 577 7.73 -25.25 -29.16
N ASN A 578 7.54 -23.96 -28.90
CA ASN A 578 7.01 -23.01 -29.88
C ASN A 578 7.95 -22.83 -31.08
N MET A 579 9.26 -22.73 -30.84
CA MET A 579 10.28 -22.70 -31.90
C MET A 579 10.26 -24.00 -32.71
N GLY A 580 10.10 -25.15 -32.06
CA GLY A 580 9.93 -26.43 -32.75
C GLY A 580 8.72 -26.43 -33.69
N GLN A 581 7.58 -25.90 -33.23
CA GLN A 581 6.39 -25.73 -34.08
C GLN A 581 6.62 -24.75 -35.23
N MET A 582 7.38 -23.67 -35.01
CA MET A 582 7.74 -22.70 -36.04
C MET A 582 8.58 -23.35 -37.15
N TYR A 583 9.62 -24.12 -36.78
CA TYR A 583 10.45 -24.85 -37.73
C TYR A 583 9.66 -25.96 -38.44
N HIS A 584 8.79 -26.67 -37.73
CA HIS A 584 7.88 -27.66 -38.32
C HIS A 584 6.98 -27.02 -39.38
N SER A 585 6.36 -25.88 -39.09
CA SER A 585 5.53 -25.13 -40.05
C SER A 585 6.35 -24.64 -41.26
N SER A 586 7.65 -24.39 -41.07
CA SER A 586 8.59 -24.04 -42.13
C SER A 586 9.17 -25.26 -42.87
N LYS A 587 8.71 -26.48 -42.54
CA LYS A 587 9.19 -27.78 -43.04
C LYS A 587 10.67 -28.09 -42.74
N ASP A 588 11.29 -27.36 -41.81
CA ASP A 588 12.60 -27.71 -41.27
C ASP A 588 12.41 -28.65 -40.08
N TYR A 589 12.08 -29.91 -40.39
CA TYR A 589 11.78 -30.91 -39.38
C TYR A 589 13.00 -31.28 -38.54
N THR A 590 14.21 -31.13 -39.06
CA THR A 590 15.45 -31.40 -38.31
C THR A 590 15.65 -30.38 -37.19
N GLN A 591 15.50 -29.08 -37.49
CA GLN A 591 15.54 -28.05 -36.44
C GLN A 591 14.35 -28.17 -35.49
N ALA A 592 13.17 -28.54 -35.98
CA ALA A 592 12.01 -28.80 -35.14
C ALA A 592 12.29 -29.87 -34.08
N LEU A 593 12.87 -31.01 -34.49
CA LEU A 593 13.25 -32.09 -33.58
C LEU A 593 14.30 -31.65 -32.56
N LEU A 594 15.30 -30.86 -32.95
CA LEU A 594 16.30 -30.32 -32.02
C LEU A 594 15.64 -29.46 -30.94
N CYS A 595 14.70 -28.58 -31.34
CA CYS A 595 13.94 -27.75 -30.42
C CYS A 595 13.06 -28.58 -29.48
N TYR A 596 12.33 -29.58 -29.98
CA TYR A 596 11.53 -30.46 -29.12
C TYR A 596 12.38 -31.28 -28.15
N GLN A 597 13.56 -31.71 -28.58
CA GLN A 597 14.52 -32.41 -27.71
C GLN A 597 14.98 -31.51 -26.56
N LYS A 598 15.37 -30.26 -26.85
CA LYS A 598 15.72 -29.28 -25.80
C LYS A 598 14.54 -28.99 -24.86
N ALA A 599 13.32 -28.90 -25.38
CA ALA A 599 12.12 -28.74 -24.56
C ALA A 599 11.92 -29.92 -23.60
N LEU A 600 12.10 -31.17 -24.08
CA LEU A 600 12.02 -32.37 -23.25
C LEU A 600 13.11 -32.40 -22.18
N GLU A 601 14.36 -32.06 -22.51
CA GLU A 601 15.47 -32.01 -21.56
C GLU A 601 15.20 -31.06 -20.39
N VAL A 602 14.70 -29.86 -20.69
CA VAL A 602 14.31 -28.88 -19.66
C VAL A 602 13.11 -29.39 -18.87
N SER A 603 12.06 -29.88 -19.55
CA SER A 603 10.85 -30.36 -18.89
C SER A 603 11.12 -31.53 -17.95
N VAL A 604 11.81 -32.57 -18.38
CA VAL A 604 12.10 -33.77 -17.57
C VAL A 604 12.98 -33.45 -16.36
N LYS A 605 13.84 -32.43 -16.46
CA LYS A 605 14.71 -32.01 -15.37
C LYS A 605 13.95 -31.35 -14.21
N TYR A 606 12.89 -30.60 -14.49
CA TYR A 606 12.22 -29.74 -13.50
C TYR A 606 10.74 -30.09 -13.23
N LEU A 607 10.10 -30.84 -14.13
CA LEU A 607 8.69 -31.23 -14.02
C LEU A 607 8.55 -32.69 -13.58
N SER A 608 7.39 -33.02 -13.01
CA SER A 608 7.04 -34.42 -12.75
C SER A 608 6.93 -35.21 -14.06
N GLU A 609 7.22 -36.50 -14.01
CA GLU A 609 7.23 -37.38 -15.20
C GLU A 609 5.89 -37.39 -15.95
N ASN A 610 4.79 -37.16 -15.24
CA ASN A 610 3.43 -37.10 -15.77
C ASN A 610 2.96 -35.68 -16.10
N HIS A 611 3.86 -34.70 -16.27
CA HIS A 611 3.44 -33.34 -16.58
C HIS A 611 2.92 -33.22 -18.02
N SER A 612 1.81 -32.52 -18.20
CA SER A 612 1.10 -32.38 -19.49
C SER A 612 1.97 -31.78 -20.62
N LEU A 613 2.89 -30.89 -20.28
CA LEU A 613 3.86 -30.32 -21.25
C LEU A 613 4.77 -31.39 -21.87
N ILE A 614 5.16 -32.41 -21.09
CA ILE A 614 5.99 -33.51 -21.58
C ILE A 614 5.20 -34.31 -22.63
N ALA A 615 3.93 -34.63 -22.34
CA ALA A 615 3.04 -35.33 -23.28
C ALA A 615 2.89 -34.56 -24.60
N VAL A 616 2.64 -33.25 -24.53
CA VAL A 616 2.49 -32.38 -25.70
C VAL A 616 3.79 -32.32 -26.50
N THR A 617 4.95 -32.27 -25.84
CA THR A 617 6.24 -32.20 -26.52
C THR A 617 6.57 -33.51 -27.25
N TYR A 618 6.30 -34.67 -26.63
CA TYR A 618 6.41 -35.97 -27.31
C TYR A 618 5.47 -36.06 -28.52
N PHE A 619 4.23 -35.56 -28.41
CA PHE A 619 3.30 -35.52 -29.54
C PHE A 619 3.83 -34.67 -30.70
N ASN A 620 4.34 -33.46 -30.41
CA ASN A 620 4.88 -32.59 -31.44
C ASN A 620 6.15 -33.19 -32.09
N GLN A 621 6.99 -33.86 -31.31
CA GLN A 621 8.14 -34.61 -31.80
C GLN A 621 7.71 -35.79 -32.69
N ALA A 622 6.65 -36.52 -32.31
CA ALA A 622 6.09 -37.60 -33.11
C ALA A 622 5.60 -37.12 -34.48
N LYS A 623 4.92 -35.97 -34.53
CA LYS A 623 4.49 -35.34 -35.79
C LYS A 623 5.67 -34.99 -36.70
N ALA A 624 6.72 -34.37 -36.15
CA ALA A 624 7.93 -34.08 -36.93
C ALA A 624 8.63 -35.34 -37.44
N LEU A 625 8.68 -36.42 -36.66
CA LEU A 625 9.25 -37.71 -37.07
C LEU A 625 8.42 -38.39 -38.17
N GLU A 626 7.10 -38.31 -38.06
CA GLU A 626 6.16 -38.82 -39.07
C GLU A 626 6.39 -38.12 -40.42
N ASP A 627 6.47 -36.79 -40.43
CA ASP A 627 6.72 -35.98 -41.63
C ASP A 627 8.12 -36.23 -42.23
N LEU A 628 9.10 -36.66 -41.42
CA LEU A 628 10.43 -37.09 -41.86
C LEU A 628 10.49 -38.54 -42.36
N GLY A 629 9.39 -39.29 -42.30
CA GLY A 629 9.34 -40.71 -42.66
C GLY A 629 9.91 -41.66 -41.61
N GLN A 630 10.23 -41.18 -40.41
CA GLN A 630 10.75 -41.99 -39.30
C GLN A 630 9.62 -42.64 -38.50
N HIS A 631 8.78 -43.43 -39.19
CA HIS A 631 7.50 -43.89 -38.65
C HIS A 631 7.60 -44.70 -37.35
N GLN A 632 8.61 -45.56 -37.20
CA GLN A 632 8.79 -46.36 -35.98
C GLN A 632 9.12 -45.50 -34.75
N ALA A 633 9.88 -44.41 -34.95
CA ALA A 633 10.18 -43.46 -33.88
C ALA A 633 8.97 -42.58 -33.55
N ALA A 634 8.21 -42.18 -34.57
CA ALA A 634 6.96 -41.44 -34.39
C ALA A 634 5.94 -42.22 -33.56
N ILE A 635 5.72 -43.52 -33.85
CA ILE A 635 4.82 -44.40 -33.10
C ILE A 635 5.20 -44.44 -31.61
N LYS A 636 6.49 -44.65 -31.29
CA LYS A 636 6.95 -44.67 -29.89
C LYS A 636 6.66 -43.35 -29.16
N ASN A 637 6.85 -42.22 -29.82
CA ASN A 637 6.59 -40.92 -29.22
C ASN A 637 5.08 -40.65 -29.06
N TYR A 638 4.24 -41.09 -30.00
CA TYR A 638 2.79 -41.05 -29.84
C TYR A 638 2.32 -41.90 -28.66
N GLU A 639 2.82 -43.13 -28.53
CA GLU A 639 2.52 -44.01 -27.38
C GLU A 639 2.91 -43.34 -26.06
N ARG A 640 4.11 -42.75 -26.00
CA ARG A 640 4.58 -42.05 -24.80
C ARG A 640 3.74 -40.81 -24.48
N ALA A 641 3.34 -40.04 -25.49
CA ALA A 641 2.46 -38.89 -25.32
C ALA A 641 1.08 -39.31 -24.76
N ILE A 642 0.52 -40.43 -25.23
CA ILE A 642 -0.74 -40.98 -24.74
C ILE A 642 -0.61 -41.49 -23.31
N ASP A 643 0.47 -42.20 -22.98
CA ASP A 643 0.72 -42.76 -21.65
C ASP A 643 0.79 -41.67 -20.58
N ILE A 644 1.64 -40.66 -20.81
CA ILE A 644 1.75 -39.48 -19.95
C ILE A 644 0.42 -38.72 -19.91
N GLY A 645 -0.19 -38.52 -21.09
CA GLY A 645 -1.45 -37.79 -21.24
C GLY A 645 -2.61 -38.38 -20.44
N ARG A 646 -2.69 -39.71 -20.30
CA ARG A 646 -3.71 -40.40 -19.48
C ARG A 646 -3.65 -40.02 -17.99
N HIS A 647 -2.47 -39.66 -17.51
CA HIS A 647 -2.26 -39.27 -16.12
C HIS A 647 -2.39 -37.75 -15.92
N SER A 648 -2.28 -36.96 -16.99
CA SER A 648 -2.14 -35.50 -16.92
C SER A 648 -3.35 -34.71 -17.43
N PHE A 649 -4.22 -35.34 -18.23
CA PHE A 649 -5.40 -34.72 -18.82
C PHE A 649 -6.67 -35.37 -18.30
N GLU A 650 -7.76 -34.60 -18.34
CA GLU A 650 -9.11 -35.13 -18.07
C GLU A 650 -9.48 -36.21 -19.12
N PRO A 651 -10.31 -37.21 -18.76
CA PRO A 651 -10.66 -38.32 -19.64
C PRO A 651 -11.23 -37.91 -21.01
N ASN A 652 -11.88 -36.74 -21.08
CA ASN A 652 -12.52 -36.19 -22.28
C ASN A 652 -11.73 -35.03 -22.93
N ASP A 653 -10.46 -34.86 -22.59
CA ASP A 653 -9.64 -33.80 -23.18
C ASP A 653 -9.44 -34.03 -24.70
N HIS A 654 -9.75 -33.01 -25.50
CA HIS A 654 -9.61 -33.05 -26.97
C HIS A 654 -8.19 -33.43 -27.44
N ARG A 655 -7.15 -33.10 -26.66
CA ARG A 655 -5.76 -33.47 -26.98
C ARG A 655 -5.55 -34.98 -26.90
N MET A 656 -6.18 -35.65 -25.95
CA MET A 656 -6.11 -37.11 -25.84
C MET A 656 -6.74 -37.80 -27.04
N LEU A 657 -7.85 -37.24 -27.55
CA LEU A 657 -8.44 -37.72 -28.80
C LEU A 657 -7.46 -37.52 -29.97
N LEU A 658 -6.90 -36.31 -30.13
CA LEU A 658 -5.94 -36.00 -31.18
C LEU A 658 -4.71 -36.94 -31.16
N PHE A 659 -4.17 -37.23 -29.97
CA PHE A 659 -3.02 -38.12 -29.81
C PHE A 659 -3.34 -39.54 -30.28
N ARG A 660 -4.50 -40.08 -29.88
CA ARG A 660 -4.95 -41.43 -30.27
C ARG A 660 -5.23 -41.50 -31.77
N THR A 661 -5.99 -40.55 -32.32
CA THR A 661 -6.31 -40.52 -33.75
C THR A 661 -5.05 -40.38 -34.61
N SER A 662 -4.04 -39.63 -34.17
CA SER A 662 -2.76 -39.53 -34.89
C SER A 662 -2.00 -40.86 -34.91
N LEU A 663 -1.98 -41.58 -33.78
CA LEU A 663 -1.38 -42.92 -33.69
C LEU A 663 -2.12 -43.93 -34.58
N GLU A 664 -3.46 -43.89 -34.60
CA GLU A 664 -4.26 -44.75 -35.47
C GLU A 664 -4.01 -44.45 -36.95
N THR A 665 -3.93 -43.17 -37.31
CA THR A 665 -3.67 -42.72 -38.69
C THR A 665 -2.34 -43.23 -39.21
N ILE A 666 -1.25 -43.11 -38.43
CA ILE A 666 0.06 -43.61 -38.87
C ILE A 666 0.08 -45.13 -39.01
N HIS A 667 -0.60 -45.87 -38.12
CA HIS A 667 -0.73 -47.32 -38.27
C HIS A 667 -1.52 -47.73 -39.51
N GLN A 668 -2.60 -47.00 -39.84
CA GLN A 668 -3.38 -47.26 -41.04
C GLN A 668 -2.55 -46.98 -42.30
N ASN A 669 -1.86 -45.83 -42.35
CA ASN A 669 -0.99 -45.47 -43.48
C ASN A 669 0.11 -46.52 -43.73
N LEU A 670 0.70 -47.09 -42.68
CA LEU A 670 1.71 -48.15 -42.79
C LEU A 670 1.14 -49.52 -43.20
N ARG A 671 -0.15 -49.78 -42.98
CA ARG A 671 -0.82 -51.00 -43.46
C ARG A 671 -1.23 -50.91 -44.92
N ASP A 672 -1.52 -49.69 -45.39
CA ASP A 672 -1.96 -49.41 -46.75
C ASP A 672 -0.78 -49.24 -47.74
N GLN A 673 0.44 -49.10 -47.22
CA GLN A 673 1.72 -49.15 -47.96
C GLN A 673 2.26 -50.58 -48.04
#